data_AF-A0A0K1EG17-F1
#
_entry.id   AF-A0A0K1EG17-F1
#
_cell.length_a   1.000
_cell.length_b   1.000
_cell.length_c   1.000
_cell.angle_alpha   90.00
_cell.angle_beta   90.00
_cell.angle_gamma   90.00
#
_symmetry.space_group_name_H-M   'P 1'
#
loop_
_entity.id
_entity.type
_entity.pdbx_description
1 polymer ?
#
loop_
_entity_poly.entity_id
_entity_poly.type
_entity_poly.pdbx_seq_one_letter_code
_entity_poly.pdbx_strand_id
1 'polypeptide(L)'
;MRRLLFALITAVLCVVFLPRAARAQTTIAGGNIINQTWTASGSPYLVQGDITVPAGASLTIQAGTIVRMANNDGQVSGVDTSRVELTVNGTLSINGTAANPVIFQANNGSAANSWYGIVVGANATSAMIQGAILQHASRGVRNLAPGNVLRVLDSTFQNNGIGIAIEAGAPTIEGSSIFGNTTGVSVLVSGSASLLRSVVRSNGSNGINILTSSGSSTIAITNCTVHGNTGTGIYGEATSGNTANIDVTNTIVSNNSSFGIRRYTASGTVNVTLTNSNVWGNSSGNLNSVTAGNGSFSSNPLYVNIPTNLRLTSNSPARFAGSTNQDIGALPYTGDATNGLHGTLWTNTTLDVSSSPYTAAGDLTVPLGVTLTIPAGVIIRFATTDIMGSGLDTSRTELRIEGTIHAVGTTASPIQLISTSASANSWYGVHLAPSAATSRLSYVNISAANQAIRYETTGNITLDNLVLSSSSFGFQSLTGTPTLRSITALSNTIGIQFTGSSAGTLINGVVRSNGGNGVSILGTSGAQVHTIVNSTLHANTGSGLYVEATAGQGASVSVTNTIISSNSSFGIRRYTAAGTTDVSVTYSNVWGNSSGNYNGVSEGVGTLSANPLYVAAPADLRLQSTSTCIDAGTATGAPSSDRDGVARPLNGDGLNGAEFDIGAYEYVASSICGDGVVVPGEVCDSGANNGQYGYCNADCTAMGPHCGDGITNGPEQCDDGNQIDTDACRNTCVNAVCGDGVVRTGVEECDDGNQINTDACLNTCTIAVCGDGVVRAGVEECDDGNQINTDACLNTCVNATCGDGIVWTGVEACDDGNDDDDDGCRNNCALPGCGDGVVQPPEECDDGNASNNDSCLNTCLNASCGDGHVWTGVEECDDGNQDNTDACVDACKLATCGDGHVQVGVEDCDDGNQVNGDGCSASCLDAHCGDGIVQIGEACDDGNESNTDECLNSCRLASCGDGHVQVGVEECDDGNGVAGDGCAPDCTLESTGEGGSNQGGNGQGGNGQPTGQGGSDGGMTGDDGGCGCRTAGGSASTPAALLLLASALTAAARRRTRRAA
;
A
#
# COMPACT_ATOMS: atom_id res chain seq x y z
N MET A 1 -48.42 -4.31 36.06
CA MET A 1 -48.60 -5.27 34.95
C MET A 1 -49.78 -4.93 34.02
N ARG A 2 -51.05 -4.89 34.48
CA ARG A 2 -52.22 -4.67 33.56
C ARG A 2 -52.16 -3.41 32.67
N ARG A 3 -51.61 -2.28 33.13
CA ARG A 3 -51.51 -1.05 32.32
C ARG A 3 -50.43 -1.11 31.22
N LEU A 4 -49.28 -1.73 31.48
CA LEU A 4 -48.23 -1.92 30.46
C LEU A 4 -48.71 -2.85 29.34
N LEU A 5 -49.42 -3.93 29.69
CA LEU A 5 -49.95 -4.87 28.70
C LEU A 5 -50.99 -4.22 27.78
N PHE A 6 -51.83 -3.32 28.32
CA PHE A 6 -52.81 -2.57 27.52
C PHE A 6 -52.12 -1.55 26.59
N ALA A 7 -51.10 -0.84 27.06
CA ALA A 7 -50.31 0.08 26.24
C ALA A 7 -49.58 -0.65 25.09
N LEU A 8 -48.96 -1.81 25.39
CA LEU A 8 -48.29 -2.63 24.37
C LEU A 8 -49.28 -3.16 23.31
N ILE A 9 -50.45 -3.65 23.73
CA ILE A 9 -51.51 -4.11 22.81
C ILE A 9 -52.03 -2.95 21.95
N THR A 10 -52.17 -1.75 22.52
CA THR A 10 -52.65 -0.57 21.77
C THR A 10 -51.60 -0.09 20.76
N ALA A 11 -50.31 -0.06 21.14
CA ALA A 11 -49.21 0.28 20.23
C ALA A 11 -49.05 -0.75 19.09
N VAL A 12 -49.17 -2.06 19.41
CA VAL A 12 -49.16 -3.13 18.39
C VAL A 12 -50.38 -3.03 17.47
N LEU A 13 -51.58 -2.72 17.99
CA LEU A 13 -52.73 -2.44 17.13
C LEU A 13 -52.50 -1.22 16.24
N CYS A 14 -51.95 -0.11 16.76
CA CYS A 14 -51.66 1.07 15.94
C CYS A 14 -50.64 0.79 14.83
N VAL A 15 -49.63 -0.05 15.06
CA VAL A 15 -48.65 -0.43 14.02
C VAL A 15 -49.23 -1.46 13.02
N VAL A 16 -50.14 -2.35 13.45
CA VAL A 16 -50.82 -3.32 12.57
C VAL A 16 -51.96 -2.67 11.76
N PHE A 17 -52.56 -1.58 12.26
CA PHE A 17 -53.59 -0.78 11.59
C PHE A 17 -53.09 0.53 10.96
N LEU A 18 -51.77 0.75 10.89
CA LEU A 18 -51.24 1.66 9.86
C LEU A 18 -51.75 1.15 8.50
N PRO A 19 -52.43 1.97 7.69
CA PRO A 19 -52.80 1.55 6.35
C PRO A 19 -51.50 1.32 5.57
N ARG A 20 -51.13 0.05 5.39
CA ARG A 20 -50.24 -0.33 4.30
C ARG A 20 -50.90 0.25 3.05
N ALA A 21 -50.25 1.23 2.43
CA ALA A 21 -50.67 1.74 1.15
C ALA A 21 -50.56 0.60 0.14
N ALA A 22 -51.65 -0.15 -0.01
CA ALA A 22 -51.84 -1.11 -1.07
C ALA A 22 -51.88 -0.31 -2.37
N ARG A 23 -50.70 -0.01 -2.94
CA ARG A 23 -50.60 0.64 -4.23
C ARG A 23 -51.32 -0.24 -5.23
N ALA A 24 -52.41 0.31 -5.77
CA ALA A 24 -53.26 -0.41 -6.69
C ALA A 24 -52.42 -0.77 -7.92
N GLN A 25 -52.46 -2.05 -8.31
CA GLN A 25 -51.82 -2.53 -9.52
C GLN A 25 -52.36 -1.74 -10.72
N THR A 26 -51.49 -1.03 -11.43
CA THR A 26 -51.89 -0.33 -12.66
C THR A 26 -51.99 -1.38 -13.77
N THR A 27 -53.20 -1.68 -14.23
CA THR A 27 -53.41 -2.70 -15.26
C THR A 27 -53.41 -2.05 -16.65
N ILE A 28 -52.53 -2.54 -17.52
CA ILE A 28 -52.38 -2.13 -18.91
C ILE A 28 -52.88 -3.28 -19.78
N ALA A 29 -54.07 -3.14 -20.39
CA ALA A 29 -54.62 -4.16 -21.29
C ALA A 29 -53.79 -4.36 -22.57
N GLY A 30 -52.94 -3.38 -22.89
CA GLY A 30 -52.07 -3.30 -24.06
C GLY A 30 -52.51 -2.20 -25.03
N GLY A 31 -51.93 -2.18 -26.23
CA GLY A 31 -52.14 -1.16 -27.26
C GLY A 31 -51.07 -0.06 -27.26
N ASN A 32 -51.41 1.11 -27.82
CA ASN A 32 -50.46 2.22 -27.98
C ASN A 32 -50.20 2.98 -26.68
N ILE A 33 -48.93 3.14 -26.33
CA ILE A 33 -48.44 3.93 -25.21
C ILE A 33 -47.95 5.27 -25.75
N ILE A 34 -48.73 6.33 -25.49
CA ILE A 34 -48.48 7.68 -26.00
C ILE A 34 -48.08 8.60 -24.84
N ASN A 35 -46.82 9.03 -24.84
CA ASN A 35 -46.25 10.05 -23.94
C ASN A 35 -46.53 9.79 -22.46
N GLN A 36 -46.31 8.55 -22.02
CA GLN A 36 -46.56 8.14 -20.63
C GLN A 36 -45.28 8.17 -19.79
N THR A 37 -45.45 8.48 -18.50
CA THR A 37 -44.42 8.26 -17.47
C THR A 37 -44.95 7.26 -16.45
N TRP A 38 -44.23 6.17 -16.25
CA TRP A 38 -44.51 5.14 -15.25
C TRP A 38 -43.60 5.33 -14.04
N THR A 39 -44.16 5.18 -12.84
CA THR A 39 -43.50 5.55 -11.59
C THR A 39 -43.65 4.48 -10.51
N ALA A 40 -42.81 4.52 -9.48
CA ALA A 40 -42.96 3.67 -8.31
C ALA A 40 -44.31 3.83 -7.58
N SER A 41 -45.13 4.86 -7.89
CA SER A 41 -46.48 5.03 -7.32
C SER A 41 -47.59 4.28 -8.07
N GLY A 42 -47.45 4.05 -9.38
CA GLY A 42 -48.35 3.17 -10.14
C GLY A 42 -47.91 1.70 -10.14
N SER A 43 -46.73 1.41 -9.60
CA SER A 43 -46.15 0.06 -9.51
C SER A 43 -46.94 -0.87 -8.57
N PRO A 44 -47.18 -2.15 -8.92
CA PRO A 44 -46.75 -2.80 -10.15
C PRO A 44 -47.66 -2.48 -11.35
N TYR A 45 -47.05 -2.25 -12.52
CA TYR A 45 -47.75 -2.18 -13.80
C TYR A 45 -47.93 -3.60 -14.34
N LEU A 46 -49.17 -4.10 -14.46
CA LEU A 46 -49.47 -5.39 -15.08
C LEU A 46 -49.85 -5.21 -16.54
N VAL A 47 -48.98 -5.61 -17.46
CA VAL A 47 -49.21 -5.60 -18.92
C VAL A 47 -49.83 -6.94 -19.33
N GLN A 48 -51.05 -6.92 -19.86
CA GLN A 48 -51.87 -8.11 -20.16
C GLN A 48 -51.94 -8.47 -21.65
N GLY A 49 -51.52 -7.56 -22.52
CA GLY A 49 -51.40 -7.75 -23.97
C GLY A 49 -50.39 -6.75 -24.51
N ASP A 50 -49.94 -6.95 -25.75
CA ASP A 50 -48.81 -6.23 -26.32
C ASP A 50 -48.92 -4.71 -26.20
N ILE A 51 -47.82 -4.04 -25.87
CA ILE A 51 -47.74 -2.58 -25.84
C ILE A 51 -46.79 -2.07 -26.92
N THR A 52 -47.20 -1.01 -27.62
CA THR A 52 -46.38 -0.35 -28.63
C THR A 52 -46.18 1.12 -28.26
N VAL A 53 -44.93 1.59 -28.23
CA VAL A 53 -44.61 3.02 -28.25
C VAL A 53 -44.48 3.42 -29.73
N PRO A 54 -45.49 4.07 -30.35
CA PRO A 54 -45.44 4.40 -31.78
C PRO A 54 -44.40 5.48 -32.09
N ALA A 55 -44.06 5.64 -33.37
CA ALA A 55 -43.17 6.72 -33.82
C ALA A 55 -43.70 8.09 -33.39
N GLY A 56 -42.81 8.94 -32.86
CA GLY A 56 -43.18 10.25 -32.30
C GLY A 56 -43.75 10.24 -30.88
N ALA A 57 -44.00 9.07 -30.28
CA ALA A 57 -44.39 8.94 -28.88
C ALA A 57 -43.22 8.56 -27.96
N SER A 58 -43.36 8.82 -26.67
CA SER A 58 -42.42 8.41 -25.63
C SER A 58 -43.03 7.53 -24.52
N LEU A 59 -42.20 6.68 -23.93
CA LEU A 59 -42.44 6.01 -22.65
C LEU A 59 -41.23 6.22 -21.74
N THR A 60 -41.46 6.84 -20.59
CA THR A 60 -40.47 6.99 -19.52
C THR A 60 -40.85 6.08 -18.34
N ILE A 61 -39.89 5.36 -17.76
CA ILE A 61 -40.11 4.48 -16.60
C ILE A 61 -39.07 4.83 -15.53
N GLN A 62 -39.55 5.35 -14.40
CA GLN A 62 -38.71 5.85 -13.31
C GLN A 62 -38.24 4.74 -12.35
N ALA A 63 -37.14 5.00 -11.65
CA ALA A 63 -36.56 4.14 -10.61
C ALA A 63 -37.59 3.54 -9.63
N GLY A 64 -37.37 2.29 -9.22
CA GLY A 64 -38.26 1.54 -8.33
C GLY A 64 -39.56 1.04 -8.96
N THR A 65 -39.78 1.25 -10.26
CA THR A 65 -40.98 0.75 -10.95
C THR A 65 -40.84 -0.74 -11.28
N ILE A 66 -41.86 -1.53 -10.91
CA ILE A 66 -41.99 -2.94 -11.30
C ILE A 66 -43.01 -3.04 -12.43
N VAL A 67 -42.61 -3.69 -13.52
CA VAL A 67 -43.44 -4.05 -14.67
C VAL A 67 -43.58 -5.57 -14.71
N ARG A 68 -44.82 -6.05 -14.69
CA ARG A 68 -45.18 -7.47 -14.78
C ARG A 68 -45.82 -7.74 -16.13
N MET A 69 -45.26 -8.68 -16.86
CA MET A 69 -45.73 -9.08 -18.19
C MET A 69 -46.54 -10.37 -18.06
N ALA A 70 -47.77 -10.40 -18.57
CA ALA A 70 -48.61 -11.59 -18.49
C ALA A 70 -48.00 -12.75 -19.30
N ASN A 71 -48.19 -13.97 -18.79
CA ASN A 71 -47.55 -15.17 -19.36
C ASN A 71 -48.16 -15.62 -20.70
N ASN A 72 -49.36 -15.15 -21.02
CA ASN A 72 -50.04 -15.34 -22.30
C ASN A 72 -50.42 -13.95 -22.81
N ASP A 73 -50.30 -13.71 -24.10
CA ASP A 73 -50.85 -12.51 -24.72
C ASP A 73 -52.39 -12.57 -24.79
N GLY A 74 -53.04 -11.55 -24.22
CA GLY A 74 -54.50 -11.39 -24.27
C GLY A 74 -55.05 -10.81 -25.58
N GLN A 75 -54.19 -10.32 -26.48
CA GLN A 75 -54.60 -9.72 -27.77
C GLN A 75 -54.34 -10.63 -28.98
N VAL A 76 -53.44 -11.61 -28.85
CA VAL A 76 -52.99 -12.54 -29.91
C VAL A 76 -52.38 -11.76 -31.09
N SER A 77 -51.44 -10.85 -30.78
CA SER A 77 -50.87 -9.87 -31.72
C SER A 77 -49.33 -9.84 -31.71
N GLY A 78 -48.73 -8.69 -32.04
CA GLY A 78 -47.29 -8.47 -31.89
C GLY A 78 -46.37 -9.29 -32.81
N VAL A 79 -45.09 -9.39 -32.46
CA VAL A 79 -44.12 -10.29 -33.09
C VAL A 79 -44.31 -11.73 -32.63
N ASP A 80 -44.88 -11.95 -31.43
CA ASP A 80 -45.18 -13.26 -30.86
C ASP A 80 -46.61 -13.32 -30.30
N THR A 81 -47.52 -13.87 -31.10
CA THR A 81 -48.95 -13.98 -30.79
C THR A 81 -49.30 -14.88 -29.59
N SER A 82 -48.31 -15.41 -28.87
CA SER A 82 -48.50 -16.18 -27.65
C SER A 82 -48.04 -15.46 -26.38
N ARG A 83 -47.21 -14.41 -26.49
CA ARG A 83 -46.47 -13.84 -25.35
C ARG A 83 -46.34 -12.32 -25.44
N VAL A 84 -46.79 -11.64 -24.38
CA VAL A 84 -46.77 -10.17 -24.27
C VAL A 84 -45.38 -9.59 -24.56
N GLU A 85 -45.34 -8.58 -25.42
CA GLU A 85 -44.15 -7.80 -25.76
C GLU A 85 -44.29 -6.29 -25.48
N LEU A 86 -43.14 -5.61 -25.38
CA LEU A 86 -43.04 -4.15 -25.46
C LEU A 86 -42.29 -3.76 -26.73
N THR A 87 -43.02 -3.31 -27.74
CA THR A 87 -42.46 -2.84 -29.01
C THR A 87 -42.24 -1.33 -29.00
N VAL A 88 -41.03 -0.88 -29.32
CA VAL A 88 -40.63 0.53 -29.34
C VAL A 88 -40.35 0.95 -30.78
N ASN A 89 -41.17 1.84 -31.31
CA ASN A 89 -40.96 2.54 -32.58
C ASN A 89 -40.80 4.06 -32.40
N GLY A 90 -40.92 4.57 -31.17
CA GLY A 90 -40.64 5.95 -30.78
C GLY A 90 -39.44 6.02 -29.83
N THR A 91 -39.63 6.66 -28.67
CA THR A 91 -38.60 6.84 -27.63
C THR A 91 -38.90 6.04 -26.36
N LEU A 92 -37.94 5.25 -25.87
CA LEU A 92 -37.97 4.58 -24.57
C LEU A 92 -36.87 5.12 -23.64
N SER A 93 -37.23 5.44 -22.40
CA SER A 93 -36.30 5.84 -21.33
C SER A 93 -36.62 5.06 -20.06
N ILE A 94 -35.77 4.11 -19.69
CA ILE A 94 -35.85 3.37 -18.43
C ILE A 94 -34.73 3.88 -17.53
N ASN A 95 -35.09 4.51 -16.41
CA ASN A 95 -34.20 5.29 -15.56
C ASN A 95 -34.17 4.69 -14.15
N GLY A 96 -33.66 3.46 -14.03
CA GLY A 96 -33.41 2.78 -12.76
C GLY A 96 -32.07 3.16 -12.14
N THR A 97 -31.88 2.78 -10.87
CA THR A 97 -30.61 2.95 -10.14
C THR A 97 -30.24 1.67 -9.40
N ALA A 98 -28.99 1.53 -8.96
CA ALA A 98 -28.56 0.35 -8.19
C ALA A 98 -29.37 0.14 -6.89
N ALA A 99 -29.79 1.23 -6.23
CA ALA A 99 -30.63 1.18 -5.04
C ALA A 99 -32.13 0.94 -5.35
N ASN A 100 -32.62 1.48 -6.48
CA ASN A 100 -34.02 1.42 -6.88
C ASN A 100 -34.12 1.02 -8.38
N PRO A 101 -33.89 -0.26 -8.72
CA PRO A 101 -33.91 -0.70 -10.10
C PRO A 101 -35.32 -0.66 -10.70
N VAL A 102 -35.40 -0.56 -12.04
CA VAL A 102 -36.65 -0.84 -12.76
C VAL A 102 -36.70 -2.33 -13.08
N ILE A 103 -37.75 -3.04 -12.65
CA ILE A 103 -37.80 -4.51 -12.75
C ILE A 103 -38.85 -4.94 -13.77
N PHE A 104 -38.43 -5.59 -14.85
CA PHE A 104 -39.30 -6.28 -15.81
C PHE A 104 -39.28 -7.78 -15.54
N GLN A 105 -40.45 -8.37 -15.31
CA GLN A 105 -40.58 -9.79 -14.99
C GLN A 105 -41.89 -10.40 -15.49
N ALA A 106 -41.92 -11.73 -15.58
CA ALA A 106 -43.17 -12.47 -15.71
C ALA A 106 -44.14 -12.16 -14.54
N ASN A 107 -45.45 -12.17 -14.82
CA ASN A 107 -46.47 -11.98 -13.80
C ASN A 107 -46.55 -13.20 -12.85
N ASN A 108 -46.49 -14.42 -13.40
CA ASN A 108 -46.47 -15.67 -12.64
C ASN A 108 -45.25 -16.52 -13.01
N GLY A 109 -44.62 -17.12 -12.00
CA GLY A 109 -43.47 -18.01 -12.17
C GLY A 109 -42.14 -17.31 -12.46
N SER A 110 -41.08 -18.11 -12.55
CA SER A 110 -39.68 -17.67 -12.74
C SER A 110 -38.98 -18.38 -13.91
N ALA A 111 -39.74 -18.96 -14.83
CA ALA A 111 -39.19 -19.65 -15.99
C ALA A 111 -38.77 -18.66 -17.08
N ALA A 112 -37.63 -18.89 -17.73
CA ALA A 112 -37.29 -18.22 -18.98
C ALA A 112 -38.39 -18.42 -20.03
N ASN A 113 -38.48 -17.52 -21.02
CA ASN A 113 -39.48 -17.53 -22.10
C ASN A 113 -40.93 -17.25 -21.67
N SER A 114 -41.19 -16.82 -20.43
CA SER A 114 -42.53 -16.53 -19.90
C SER A 114 -43.21 -15.29 -20.51
N TRP A 115 -42.45 -14.36 -21.09
CA TRP A 115 -42.94 -13.24 -21.90
C TRP A 115 -41.94 -13.02 -23.06
N TYR A 116 -42.28 -12.22 -24.08
CA TYR A 116 -41.42 -12.17 -25.26
C TYR A 116 -40.13 -11.38 -25.01
N GLY A 117 -40.26 -10.08 -24.69
CA GLY A 117 -39.13 -9.17 -24.51
C GLY A 117 -39.46 -7.70 -24.76
N ILE A 118 -38.46 -6.84 -24.64
CA ILE A 118 -38.49 -5.49 -25.20
C ILE A 118 -37.95 -5.54 -26.64
N VAL A 119 -38.73 -5.11 -27.61
CA VAL A 119 -38.37 -5.05 -29.03
C VAL A 119 -38.09 -3.60 -29.42
N VAL A 120 -36.83 -3.26 -29.65
CA VAL A 120 -36.46 -1.94 -30.20
C VAL A 120 -36.58 -2.04 -31.72
N GLY A 121 -37.68 -1.54 -32.26
CA GLY A 121 -38.04 -1.64 -33.68
C GLY A 121 -37.18 -0.76 -34.58
N ALA A 122 -37.18 -1.06 -35.88
CA ALA A 122 -36.34 -0.38 -36.88
C ALA A 122 -36.56 1.15 -36.98
N ASN A 123 -37.73 1.64 -36.53
CA ASN A 123 -38.10 3.06 -36.56
C ASN A 123 -37.85 3.79 -35.23
N ALA A 124 -37.36 3.11 -34.18
CA ALA A 124 -37.11 3.72 -32.88
C ALA A 124 -36.11 4.88 -32.98
N THR A 125 -36.41 6.00 -32.32
CA THR A 125 -35.57 7.20 -32.31
C THR A 125 -34.55 7.19 -31.17
N SER A 126 -34.90 6.57 -30.04
CA SER A 126 -33.99 6.39 -28.90
C SER A 126 -34.52 5.28 -27.97
N ALA A 127 -33.64 4.43 -27.46
CA ALA A 127 -33.97 3.44 -26.44
C ALA A 127 -32.86 3.38 -25.38
N MET A 128 -33.07 4.08 -24.25
CA MET A 128 -32.16 4.05 -23.10
C MET A 128 -32.68 3.07 -22.04
N ILE A 129 -31.83 2.13 -21.64
CA ILE A 129 -32.10 1.16 -20.58
C ILE A 129 -31.01 1.29 -19.51
N GLN A 130 -31.31 1.98 -18.42
CA GLN A 130 -30.39 2.22 -17.32
C GLN A 130 -30.91 1.62 -16.01
N GLY A 131 -30.03 0.96 -15.24
CA GLY A 131 -30.35 0.44 -13.90
C GLY A 131 -31.55 -0.52 -13.87
N ALA A 132 -31.78 -1.29 -14.94
CA ALA A 132 -32.93 -2.15 -15.10
C ALA A 132 -32.58 -3.62 -14.80
N ILE A 133 -33.55 -4.39 -14.28
CA ILE A 133 -33.47 -5.86 -14.16
C ILE A 133 -34.50 -6.45 -15.12
N LEU A 134 -34.04 -7.13 -16.17
CA LEU A 134 -34.90 -7.81 -17.15
C LEU A 134 -34.79 -9.32 -16.96
N GLN A 135 -35.90 -9.96 -16.60
CA GLN A 135 -35.92 -11.38 -16.27
C GLN A 135 -37.13 -12.15 -16.79
N HIS A 136 -36.93 -13.46 -16.96
CA HIS A 136 -37.94 -14.44 -17.38
C HIS A 136 -38.46 -14.26 -18.83
N ALA A 137 -37.83 -13.39 -19.63
CA ALA A 137 -38.19 -13.14 -21.03
C ALA A 137 -37.68 -14.24 -21.97
N SER A 138 -38.13 -14.24 -23.22
CA SER A 138 -37.55 -15.05 -24.30
C SER A 138 -36.30 -14.37 -24.85
N ARG A 139 -36.35 -13.05 -25.03
CA ARG A 139 -35.22 -12.15 -25.26
C ARG A 139 -35.37 -11.01 -24.27
N GLY A 140 -34.40 -10.71 -23.41
CA GLY A 140 -34.52 -9.56 -22.50
C GLY A 140 -34.72 -8.27 -23.29
N VAL A 141 -33.84 -8.03 -24.25
CA VAL A 141 -34.00 -7.03 -25.33
C VAL A 141 -33.71 -7.66 -26.69
N ARG A 142 -34.46 -7.25 -27.72
CA ARG A 142 -34.21 -7.53 -29.13
C ARG A 142 -34.06 -6.21 -29.90
N ASN A 143 -32.87 -5.93 -30.43
CA ASN A 143 -32.61 -4.72 -31.21
C ASN A 143 -32.72 -4.95 -32.73
N LEU A 144 -33.60 -4.18 -33.37
CA LEU A 144 -33.77 -4.06 -34.81
C LEU A 144 -33.48 -2.63 -35.32
N ALA A 145 -33.26 -1.66 -34.42
CA ALA A 145 -32.94 -0.29 -34.79
C ALA A 145 -31.51 -0.18 -35.38
N PRO A 146 -31.33 0.52 -36.51
CA PRO A 146 -30.01 0.81 -37.08
C PRO A 146 -29.26 1.85 -36.22
N GLY A 147 -27.94 1.94 -36.42
CA GLY A 147 -27.09 2.86 -35.66
C GLY A 147 -27.07 2.57 -34.15
N ASN A 148 -26.89 3.62 -33.35
CA ASN A 148 -26.65 3.51 -31.89
C ASN A 148 -27.90 3.86 -31.07
N VAL A 149 -29.09 3.52 -31.56
CA VAL A 149 -30.39 3.87 -30.96
C VAL A 149 -30.59 3.25 -29.57
N LEU A 150 -30.18 2.00 -29.40
CA LEU A 150 -30.21 1.31 -28.10
C LEU A 150 -28.92 1.58 -27.31
N ARG A 151 -29.07 1.98 -26.05
CA ARG A 151 -28.01 2.06 -25.05
C ARG A 151 -28.44 1.34 -23.78
N VAL A 152 -27.58 0.46 -23.28
CA VAL A 152 -27.81 -0.34 -22.06
C VAL A 152 -26.72 -0.01 -21.06
N LEU A 153 -27.09 0.51 -19.88
CA LEU A 153 -26.17 0.98 -18.84
C LEU A 153 -26.53 0.33 -17.49
N ASP A 154 -25.53 -0.17 -16.78
CA ASP A 154 -25.63 -0.63 -15.37
C ASP A 154 -26.83 -1.56 -15.09
N SER A 155 -27.17 -2.41 -16.07
CA SER A 155 -28.41 -3.20 -16.08
C SER A 155 -28.15 -4.70 -15.96
N THR A 156 -29.12 -5.44 -15.43
CA THR A 156 -29.06 -6.89 -15.22
C THR A 156 -30.01 -7.63 -16.17
N PHE A 157 -29.49 -8.63 -16.86
CA PHE A 157 -30.24 -9.54 -17.74
C PHE A 157 -30.10 -10.95 -17.19
N GLN A 158 -31.15 -11.46 -16.54
CA GLN A 158 -31.09 -12.75 -15.85
C GLN A 158 -32.25 -13.70 -16.15
N ASN A 159 -31.97 -14.99 -16.22
CA ASN A 159 -32.99 -16.04 -16.40
C ASN A 159 -33.88 -15.84 -17.65
N ASN A 160 -33.34 -15.29 -18.74
CA ASN A 160 -34.02 -15.15 -20.03
C ASN A 160 -33.62 -16.28 -20.99
N GLY A 161 -34.30 -16.42 -22.12
CA GLY A 161 -33.81 -17.23 -23.24
C GLY A 161 -32.49 -16.68 -23.76
N ILE A 162 -32.53 -15.52 -24.40
CA ILE A 162 -31.36 -14.69 -24.71
C ILE A 162 -31.39 -13.46 -23.79
N GLY A 163 -30.27 -13.07 -23.19
CA GLY A 163 -30.17 -11.82 -22.43
C GLY A 163 -30.40 -10.61 -23.35
N ILE A 164 -29.50 -10.40 -24.30
CA ILE A 164 -29.60 -9.32 -25.30
C ILE A 164 -29.39 -9.90 -26.71
N ALA A 165 -30.36 -9.72 -27.59
CA ALA A 165 -30.29 -10.11 -29.00
C ALA A 165 -30.19 -8.84 -29.90
N ILE A 166 -29.23 -8.81 -30.81
CA ILE A 166 -28.92 -7.64 -31.64
C ILE A 166 -28.89 -8.11 -33.10
N GLU A 167 -29.94 -7.80 -33.86
CA GLU A 167 -30.08 -8.22 -35.26
C GLU A 167 -29.73 -7.09 -36.26
N ALA A 168 -29.70 -5.85 -35.79
CA ALA A 168 -29.22 -4.67 -36.51
C ALA A 168 -28.61 -3.64 -35.52
N GLY A 169 -27.99 -2.58 -36.05
CA GLY A 169 -27.41 -1.49 -35.26
C GLY A 169 -26.09 -1.82 -34.56
N ALA A 170 -25.58 -0.89 -33.76
CA ALA A 170 -24.33 -1.02 -32.99
C ALA A 170 -24.47 -0.50 -31.54
N PRO A 171 -25.41 -1.03 -30.74
CA PRO A 171 -25.63 -0.58 -29.36
C PRO A 171 -24.41 -0.72 -28.46
N THR A 172 -24.31 0.19 -27.49
CA THR A 172 -23.38 0.12 -26.35
C THR A 172 -24.05 -0.54 -25.16
N ILE A 173 -23.38 -1.52 -24.57
CA ILE A 173 -23.76 -2.24 -23.36
C ILE A 173 -22.64 -2.04 -22.34
N GLU A 174 -22.91 -1.28 -21.29
CA GLU A 174 -21.90 -0.83 -20.33
C GLU A 174 -22.31 -1.17 -18.88
N GLY A 175 -21.34 -1.52 -18.02
CA GLY A 175 -21.55 -1.75 -16.58
C GLY A 175 -22.51 -2.90 -16.25
N SER A 176 -22.88 -3.72 -17.22
CA SER A 176 -24.07 -4.58 -17.15
C SER A 176 -23.73 -6.02 -16.76
N SER A 177 -24.68 -6.71 -16.10
CA SER A 177 -24.54 -8.09 -15.64
C SER A 177 -25.49 -9.03 -16.38
N ILE A 178 -24.97 -10.00 -17.12
CA ILE A 178 -25.73 -10.90 -17.98
C ILE A 178 -25.47 -12.35 -17.54
N PHE A 179 -26.41 -12.95 -16.80
CA PHE A 179 -26.20 -14.28 -16.20
C PHE A 179 -27.43 -15.16 -16.08
N GLY A 180 -27.24 -16.48 -16.07
CA GLY A 180 -28.34 -17.45 -15.92
C GLY A 180 -29.32 -17.49 -17.10
N ASN A 181 -29.03 -16.81 -18.21
CA ASN A 181 -29.81 -16.90 -19.45
C ASN A 181 -29.44 -18.19 -20.20
N THR A 182 -30.21 -18.61 -21.21
CA THR A 182 -29.76 -19.71 -22.10
C THR A 182 -28.55 -19.25 -22.93
N THR A 183 -28.57 -18.03 -23.44
CA THR A 183 -27.41 -17.37 -24.08
C THR A 183 -27.30 -15.94 -23.55
N GLY A 184 -26.09 -15.46 -23.28
CA GLY A 184 -25.90 -14.12 -22.70
C GLY A 184 -26.19 -13.00 -23.69
N VAL A 185 -25.25 -12.74 -24.61
CA VAL A 185 -25.37 -11.72 -25.66
C VAL A 185 -25.22 -12.35 -27.03
N SER A 186 -26.18 -12.09 -27.93
CA SER A 186 -26.21 -12.61 -29.29
C SER A 186 -26.23 -11.47 -30.31
N VAL A 187 -25.13 -11.31 -31.04
CA VAL A 187 -25.06 -10.50 -32.27
C VAL A 187 -25.41 -11.40 -33.45
N LEU A 188 -26.40 -10.99 -34.24
CA LEU A 188 -27.06 -11.81 -35.25
C LEU A 188 -27.21 -11.02 -36.56
N VAL A 189 -27.32 -11.74 -37.68
CA VAL A 189 -27.62 -11.18 -39.00
C VAL A 189 -26.57 -10.16 -39.48
N SER A 190 -26.79 -8.86 -39.23
CA SER A 190 -25.90 -7.74 -39.54
C SER A 190 -25.71 -6.77 -38.36
N GLY A 191 -26.18 -7.15 -37.16
CA GLY A 191 -25.97 -6.37 -35.94
C GLY A 191 -24.49 -6.26 -35.57
N SER A 192 -24.17 -5.32 -34.70
CA SER A 192 -22.85 -5.09 -34.12
C SER A 192 -23.01 -4.65 -32.65
N ALA A 193 -21.96 -4.62 -31.84
CA ALA A 193 -22.07 -4.22 -30.45
C ALA A 193 -20.75 -3.68 -29.87
N SER A 194 -20.87 -2.88 -28.81
CA SER A 194 -19.75 -2.62 -27.88
C SER A 194 -20.17 -3.06 -26.48
N LEU A 195 -19.39 -3.98 -25.89
CA LEU A 195 -19.48 -4.37 -24.50
C LEU A 195 -18.32 -3.73 -23.72
N LEU A 196 -18.65 -2.98 -22.67
CA LEU A 196 -17.70 -2.26 -21.84
C LEU A 196 -17.97 -2.54 -20.35
N ARG A 197 -16.95 -2.81 -19.54
CA ARG A 197 -17.08 -2.95 -18.07
C ARG A 197 -18.19 -3.92 -17.62
N SER A 198 -18.45 -4.97 -18.41
CA SER A 198 -19.63 -5.82 -18.27
C SER A 198 -19.28 -7.28 -17.94
N VAL A 199 -20.14 -7.94 -17.15
CA VAL A 199 -19.96 -9.31 -16.67
C VAL A 199 -20.95 -10.25 -17.38
N VAL A 200 -20.44 -11.23 -18.14
CA VAL A 200 -21.25 -12.25 -18.83
C VAL A 200 -20.93 -13.62 -18.25
N ARG A 201 -21.76 -14.13 -17.33
CA ARG A 201 -21.41 -15.33 -16.54
C ARG A 201 -22.52 -16.36 -16.40
N SER A 202 -22.16 -17.62 -16.19
CA SER A 202 -23.12 -18.67 -15.77
C SER A 202 -24.36 -18.80 -16.68
N ASN A 203 -24.23 -18.54 -17.98
CA ASN A 203 -25.30 -18.78 -18.95
C ASN A 203 -25.29 -20.25 -19.41
N GLY A 204 -26.46 -20.78 -19.76
CA GLY A 204 -26.71 -22.19 -20.10
C GLY A 204 -26.26 -22.64 -21.50
N SER A 205 -25.50 -21.80 -22.19
CA SER A 205 -24.84 -22.07 -23.47
C SER A 205 -23.67 -21.09 -23.61
N ASN A 206 -23.42 -20.55 -24.80
CA ASN A 206 -22.38 -19.55 -25.00
C ASN A 206 -22.63 -18.28 -24.18
N GLY A 207 -21.57 -17.66 -23.67
CA GLY A 207 -21.65 -16.36 -23.00
C GLY A 207 -21.99 -15.26 -24.00
N ILE A 208 -21.12 -15.08 -25.00
CA ILE A 208 -21.28 -14.15 -26.12
C ILE A 208 -21.18 -14.95 -27.42
N ASN A 209 -22.11 -14.72 -28.36
CA ASN A 209 -21.98 -15.23 -29.72
C ASN A 209 -22.24 -14.14 -30.78
N ILE A 210 -21.45 -14.19 -31.85
CA ILE A 210 -21.65 -13.40 -33.07
C ILE A 210 -21.87 -14.38 -34.24
N LEU A 211 -23.06 -14.29 -34.84
CA LEU A 211 -23.55 -15.17 -35.91
C LEU A 211 -23.94 -14.32 -37.12
N THR A 212 -22.96 -13.89 -37.91
CA THR A 212 -23.19 -13.02 -39.08
C THR A 212 -23.83 -13.82 -40.21
N SER A 213 -24.99 -13.38 -40.70
CA SER A 213 -25.61 -13.93 -41.91
C SER A 213 -25.87 -12.90 -43.02
N SER A 214 -25.53 -11.63 -42.80
CA SER A 214 -25.58 -10.57 -43.81
C SER A 214 -24.51 -9.50 -43.57
N GLY A 215 -23.68 -9.24 -44.58
CA GLY A 215 -22.67 -8.18 -44.56
C GLY A 215 -21.53 -8.45 -43.57
N SER A 216 -21.27 -7.46 -42.71
CA SER A 216 -20.21 -7.52 -41.70
C SER A 216 -20.77 -7.09 -40.35
N SER A 217 -20.51 -7.91 -39.32
CA SER A 217 -20.83 -7.62 -37.92
C SER A 217 -19.53 -7.47 -37.13
N THR A 218 -19.49 -6.54 -36.18
CA THR A 218 -18.36 -6.34 -35.27
C THR A 218 -18.84 -6.32 -33.82
N ILE A 219 -18.14 -7.03 -32.94
CA ILE A 219 -18.31 -6.90 -31.49
C ILE A 219 -16.98 -6.52 -30.83
N ALA A 220 -16.96 -5.33 -30.21
CA ALA A 220 -15.86 -4.89 -29.36
C ALA A 220 -16.17 -5.26 -27.91
N ILE A 221 -15.21 -5.90 -27.22
CA ILE A 221 -15.33 -6.41 -25.86
C ILE A 221 -14.15 -5.88 -25.06
N THR A 222 -14.40 -4.87 -24.23
CA THR A 222 -13.36 -4.10 -23.54
C THR A 222 -13.61 -4.07 -22.03
N ASN A 223 -12.58 -4.32 -21.22
CA ASN A 223 -12.70 -4.37 -19.76
C ASN A 223 -13.86 -5.29 -19.31
N CYS A 224 -14.01 -6.48 -19.89
CA CYS A 224 -15.15 -7.37 -19.60
C CYS A 224 -14.72 -8.64 -18.86
N THR A 225 -15.66 -9.30 -18.17
CA THR A 225 -15.43 -10.60 -17.52
C THR A 225 -16.44 -11.62 -18.04
N VAL A 226 -15.98 -12.61 -18.80
CA VAL A 226 -16.79 -13.68 -19.39
C VAL A 226 -16.49 -15.01 -18.68
N HIS A 227 -17.37 -15.45 -17.78
CA HIS A 227 -17.02 -16.48 -16.78
C HIS A 227 -18.02 -17.63 -16.64
N GLY A 228 -17.55 -18.88 -16.66
CA GLY A 228 -18.35 -20.01 -16.17
C GLY A 228 -19.62 -20.30 -16.96
N ASN A 229 -19.68 -19.95 -18.25
CA ASN A 229 -20.79 -20.29 -19.14
C ASN A 229 -20.64 -21.76 -19.60
N THR A 230 -21.75 -22.49 -19.79
CA THR A 230 -21.69 -23.94 -20.11
C THR A 230 -21.31 -24.23 -21.56
N GLY A 231 -21.35 -23.22 -22.44
CA GLY A 231 -20.84 -23.26 -23.80
C GLY A 231 -19.43 -22.67 -23.92
N THR A 232 -19.18 -22.01 -25.05
CA THR A 232 -17.97 -21.20 -25.28
C THR A 232 -18.13 -19.85 -24.59
N GLY A 233 -17.05 -19.27 -24.06
CA GLY A 233 -17.08 -17.89 -23.54
C GLY A 233 -17.48 -16.89 -24.62
N ILE A 234 -16.69 -16.82 -25.71
CA ILE A 234 -16.93 -15.97 -26.89
C ILE A 234 -16.88 -16.84 -28.16
N TYR A 235 -17.99 -16.93 -28.91
CA TYR A 235 -18.12 -17.75 -30.11
C TYR A 235 -18.35 -16.90 -31.37
N GLY A 236 -17.55 -17.10 -32.41
CA GLY A 236 -17.70 -16.41 -33.70
C GLY A 236 -17.99 -17.34 -34.87
N GLU A 237 -19.03 -17.03 -35.63
CA GLU A 237 -19.43 -17.71 -36.86
C GLU A 237 -19.98 -16.71 -37.89
N ALA A 238 -19.70 -16.95 -39.17
CA ALA A 238 -20.29 -16.21 -40.27
C ALA A 238 -20.71 -17.18 -41.39
N THR A 239 -21.78 -16.89 -42.11
CA THR A 239 -22.16 -17.63 -43.32
C THR A 239 -21.32 -17.20 -44.53
N SER A 240 -21.33 -17.99 -45.61
CA SER A 240 -20.51 -17.72 -46.80
C SER A 240 -20.74 -16.31 -47.38
N GLY A 241 -19.64 -15.61 -47.67
CA GLY A 241 -19.64 -14.23 -48.16
C GLY A 241 -19.76 -13.14 -47.09
N ASN A 242 -19.98 -13.50 -45.81
CA ASN A 242 -20.14 -12.55 -44.71
C ASN A 242 -18.96 -12.59 -43.72
N THR A 243 -18.87 -11.56 -42.88
CA THR A 243 -17.75 -11.36 -41.94
C THR A 243 -18.22 -11.15 -40.49
N ALA A 244 -17.61 -11.84 -39.53
CA ALA A 244 -17.72 -11.54 -38.10
C ALA A 244 -16.37 -11.05 -37.56
N ASN A 245 -16.31 -9.86 -36.98
CA ASN A 245 -15.13 -9.33 -36.29
C ASN A 245 -15.35 -9.35 -34.78
N ILE A 246 -14.38 -9.86 -34.03
CA ILE A 246 -14.40 -9.93 -32.57
C ILE A 246 -13.12 -9.25 -32.08
N ASP A 247 -13.27 -8.11 -31.42
CA ASP A 247 -12.14 -7.36 -30.86
C ASP A 247 -12.18 -7.44 -29.34
N VAL A 248 -11.25 -8.18 -28.74
CA VAL A 248 -11.18 -8.45 -27.30
C VAL A 248 -9.95 -7.78 -26.71
N THR A 249 -10.19 -6.85 -25.78
CA THR A 249 -9.13 -6.03 -25.14
C THR A 249 -9.36 -5.94 -23.64
N ASN A 250 -8.30 -6.00 -22.83
CA ASN A 250 -8.36 -5.84 -21.36
C ASN A 250 -9.44 -6.72 -20.69
N THR A 251 -9.68 -7.92 -21.21
CA THR A 251 -10.84 -8.76 -20.87
C THR A 251 -10.41 -10.09 -20.29
N ILE A 252 -11.17 -10.62 -19.33
CA ILE A 252 -10.94 -11.95 -18.73
C ILE A 252 -12.00 -12.93 -19.24
N VAL A 253 -11.57 -14.04 -19.81
CA VAL A 253 -12.44 -15.12 -20.31
C VAL A 253 -12.08 -16.44 -19.63
N SER A 254 -12.86 -16.85 -18.63
CA SER A 254 -12.45 -17.90 -17.68
C SER A 254 -13.49 -18.98 -17.40
N ASN A 255 -13.02 -20.21 -17.17
CA ASN A 255 -13.80 -21.36 -16.66
C ASN A 255 -15.07 -21.71 -17.44
N ASN A 256 -15.16 -21.38 -18.73
CA ASN A 256 -16.28 -21.79 -19.58
C ASN A 256 -16.15 -23.29 -19.92
N SER A 257 -17.26 -24.03 -19.97
CA SER A 257 -17.22 -25.50 -20.11
C SER A 257 -16.87 -26.01 -21.51
N SER A 258 -16.85 -25.12 -22.52
CA SER A 258 -16.23 -25.40 -23.82
C SER A 258 -14.92 -24.61 -23.96
N PHE A 259 -14.71 -23.89 -25.07
CA PHE A 259 -13.53 -23.05 -25.27
C PHE A 259 -13.72 -21.67 -24.63
N GLY A 260 -12.62 -20.98 -24.31
CA GLY A 260 -12.66 -19.58 -23.92
C GLY A 260 -13.12 -18.71 -25.08
N ILE A 261 -12.33 -18.70 -26.16
CA ILE A 261 -12.68 -18.02 -27.42
C ILE A 261 -12.59 -19.03 -28.57
N ARG A 262 -13.64 -19.12 -29.38
CA ARG A 262 -13.72 -20.04 -30.52
C ARG A 262 -14.10 -19.33 -31.81
N ARG A 263 -13.27 -19.52 -32.83
CA ARG A 263 -13.55 -19.16 -34.21
C ARG A 263 -14.06 -20.37 -34.99
N TYR A 264 -15.26 -20.30 -35.55
CA TYR A 264 -15.76 -21.25 -36.53
C TYR A 264 -15.32 -20.85 -37.95
N THR A 265 -14.81 -21.81 -38.73
CA THR A 265 -14.06 -21.54 -39.98
C THR A 265 -14.64 -22.21 -41.23
N ALA A 266 -15.82 -22.84 -41.15
CA ALA A 266 -16.30 -23.73 -42.21
C ALA A 266 -17.12 -23.05 -43.34
N SER A 267 -17.44 -21.76 -43.21
CA SER A 267 -18.43 -21.09 -44.08
C SER A 267 -18.04 -19.68 -44.50
N GLY A 268 -17.96 -18.74 -43.55
CA GLY A 268 -17.65 -17.32 -43.78
C GLY A 268 -16.35 -16.88 -43.14
N THR A 269 -16.09 -15.57 -43.16
CA THR A 269 -14.89 -14.98 -42.56
C THR A 269 -15.15 -14.65 -41.08
N VAL A 270 -14.25 -15.08 -40.20
CA VAL A 270 -14.29 -14.70 -38.79
C VAL A 270 -12.89 -14.20 -38.39
N ASN A 271 -12.83 -12.95 -37.95
CA ASN A 271 -11.62 -12.28 -37.50
C ASN A 271 -11.69 -12.14 -35.97
N VAL A 272 -10.57 -12.40 -35.29
CA VAL A 272 -10.47 -12.25 -33.83
C VAL A 272 -9.19 -11.52 -33.49
N THR A 273 -9.33 -10.34 -32.90
CA THR A 273 -8.24 -9.56 -32.31
C THR A 273 -8.27 -9.81 -30.80
N LEU A 274 -7.16 -10.23 -30.20
CA LEU A 274 -7.06 -10.53 -28.77
C LEU A 274 -5.82 -9.84 -28.20
N THR A 275 -6.00 -8.82 -27.37
CA THR A 275 -4.90 -8.02 -26.79
C THR A 275 -5.10 -7.79 -25.30
N ASN A 276 -3.99 -7.72 -24.53
CA ASN A 276 -3.99 -7.42 -23.10
C ASN A 276 -5.05 -8.19 -22.28
N SER A 277 -5.32 -9.45 -22.62
CA SER A 277 -6.46 -10.21 -22.12
C SER A 277 -6.05 -11.56 -21.56
N ASN A 278 -6.76 -12.02 -20.53
CA ASN A 278 -6.51 -13.31 -19.88
C ASN A 278 -7.56 -14.34 -20.27
N VAL A 279 -7.16 -15.43 -20.92
CA VAL A 279 -8.06 -16.52 -21.33
C VAL A 279 -7.60 -17.82 -20.66
N TRP A 280 -8.32 -18.29 -19.63
CA TRP A 280 -7.83 -19.33 -18.72
C TRP A 280 -8.89 -20.33 -18.23
N GLY A 281 -8.48 -21.58 -17.95
CA GLY A 281 -9.31 -22.58 -17.26
C GLY A 281 -10.52 -23.11 -18.04
N ASN A 282 -10.61 -22.86 -19.34
CA ASN A 282 -11.77 -23.25 -20.15
C ASN A 282 -11.65 -24.74 -20.57
N SER A 283 -12.69 -25.54 -20.33
CA SER A 283 -12.55 -27.00 -20.24
C SER A 283 -12.26 -27.74 -21.56
N SER A 284 -12.57 -27.15 -22.72
CA SER A 284 -12.13 -27.68 -24.03
C SER A 284 -10.80 -27.07 -24.52
N GLY A 285 -10.26 -26.09 -23.81
CA GLY A 285 -9.07 -25.31 -24.18
C GLY A 285 -9.36 -23.81 -24.19
N ASN A 286 -8.34 -22.97 -23.99
CA ASN A 286 -8.53 -21.53 -23.90
C ASN A 286 -8.89 -20.88 -25.25
N LEU A 287 -8.21 -21.27 -26.34
CA LEU A 287 -8.42 -20.74 -27.69
C LEU A 287 -8.66 -21.86 -28.69
N ASN A 288 -9.61 -21.68 -29.62
CA ASN A 288 -9.82 -22.56 -30.77
C ASN A 288 -9.79 -21.77 -32.07
N SER A 289 -8.82 -22.08 -32.92
CA SER A 289 -8.55 -21.38 -34.18
C SER A 289 -8.29 -19.87 -34.02
N VAL A 290 -7.82 -19.44 -32.85
CA VAL A 290 -7.49 -18.04 -32.49
C VAL A 290 -6.07 -18.01 -31.94
N THR A 291 -5.29 -16.98 -32.29
CA THR A 291 -3.95 -16.72 -31.76
C THR A 291 -4.02 -15.63 -30.71
N ALA A 292 -3.30 -15.77 -29.59
CA ALA A 292 -3.13 -14.69 -28.62
C ALA A 292 -2.28 -13.56 -29.22
N GLY A 293 -2.78 -12.33 -29.19
CA GLY A 293 -2.02 -11.14 -29.55
C GLY A 293 -1.31 -10.52 -28.33
N ASN A 294 -0.61 -9.41 -28.59
CA ASN A 294 0.28 -8.78 -27.60
C ASN A 294 -0.39 -8.52 -26.24
N GLY A 295 0.39 -8.69 -25.16
CA GLY A 295 -0.08 -8.54 -23.78
C GLY A 295 -1.10 -9.59 -23.30
N SER A 296 -1.54 -10.54 -24.14
CA SER A 296 -2.50 -11.57 -23.75
C SER A 296 -1.81 -12.80 -23.17
N PHE A 297 -2.42 -13.41 -22.15
CA PHE A 297 -1.85 -14.51 -21.40
C PHE A 297 -2.92 -15.50 -20.93
N SER A 298 -2.49 -16.56 -20.24
CA SER A 298 -3.34 -17.59 -19.65
C SER A 298 -2.80 -17.91 -18.26
N SER A 299 -3.44 -17.39 -17.22
CA SER A 299 -3.14 -17.75 -15.82
C SER A 299 -4.39 -17.54 -14.97
N ASN A 300 -4.51 -18.23 -13.84
CA ASN A 300 -5.69 -18.14 -12.98
C ASN A 300 -5.96 -16.68 -12.57
N PRO A 301 -7.15 -16.11 -12.85
CA PRO A 301 -7.46 -14.74 -12.47
C PRO A 301 -7.50 -14.47 -10.96
N LEU A 302 -7.47 -15.49 -10.11
CA LEU A 302 -7.53 -15.39 -8.64
C LEU A 302 -8.68 -14.49 -8.15
N TYR A 303 -9.90 -14.94 -8.39
CA TYR A 303 -11.11 -14.27 -7.94
C TYR A 303 -11.34 -14.44 -6.43
N VAL A 304 -12.02 -13.46 -5.81
CA VAL A 304 -12.37 -13.49 -4.37
C VAL A 304 -13.24 -14.69 -4.01
N ASN A 305 -14.32 -14.95 -4.75
CA ASN A 305 -15.18 -16.12 -4.54
C ASN A 305 -16.02 -16.46 -5.79
N ILE A 306 -15.71 -17.57 -6.46
CA ILE A 306 -16.47 -18.00 -7.65
C ILE A 306 -17.78 -18.72 -7.27
N PRO A 307 -18.87 -18.56 -8.04
CA PRO A 307 -19.04 -17.75 -9.25
C PRO A 307 -19.64 -16.35 -8.98
N THR A 308 -19.78 -15.94 -7.71
CA THR A 308 -20.60 -14.78 -7.30
C THR A 308 -19.82 -13.48 -7.14
N ASN A 309 -18.56 -13.54 -6.72
CA ASN A 309 -17.66 -12.39 -6.56
C ASN A 309 -16.41 -12.57 -7.42
N LEU A 310 -16.48 -12.03 -8.65
CA LEU A 310 -15.42 -12.09 -9.66
C LEU A 310 -14.47 -10.89 -9.61
N ARG A 311 -14.38 -10.17 -8.48
CA ARG A 311 -13.29 -9.21 -8.26
C ARG A 311 -11.97 -9.96 -8.18
N LEU A 312 -10.89 -9.29 -8.58
CA LEU A 312 -9.53 -9.81 -8.47
C LEU A 312 -9.06 -9.75 -7.00
N THR A 313 -8.11 -10.62 -6.65
CA THR A 313 -7.39 -10.56 -5.36
C THR A 313 -6.00 -9.93 -5.50
N SER A 314 -5.35 -9.64 -4.38
CA SER A 314 -4.09 -8.88 -4.26
C SER A 314 -2.96 -9.39 -5.13
N ASN A 315 -2.87 -10.71 -5.39
CA ASN A 315 -1.81 -11.34 -6.17
C ASN A 315 -2.29 -11.79 -7.56
N SER A 316 -3.48 -11.36 -8.00
CA SER A 316 -4.00 -11.75 -9.30
C SER A 316 -3.07 -11.30 -10.43
N PRO A 317 -2.71 -12.18 -11.38
CA PRO A 317 -1.94 -11.79 -12.57
C PRO A 317 -2.74 -10.93 -13.56
N ALA A 318 -4.06 -10.78 -13.34
CA ALA A 318 -4.91 -9.85 -14.10
C ALA A 318 -4.88 -8.41 -13.55
N ARG A 319 -4.19 -8.18 -12.42
CA ARG A 319 -3.83 -6.83 -11.97
C ARG A 319 -2.80 -6.22 -12.92
N PHE A 320 -2.91 -4.93 -13.21
CA PHE A 320 -1.98 -4.16 -14.06
C PHE A 320 -1.71 -4.68 -15.48
N ALA A 321 -2.32 -5.78 -15.93
CA ALA A 321 -2.02 -6.42 -17.23
C ALA A 321 -2.61 -5.70 -18.46
N GLY A 322 -3.39 -4.64 -18.24
CA GLY A 322 -4.08 -3.92 -19.28
C GLY A 322 -3.17 -3.04 -20.15
N SER A 323 -3.73 -2.58 -21.27
CA SER A 323 -3.03 -1.77 -22.28
C SER A 323 -2.44 -0.44 -21.77
N THR A 324 -2.86 0.03 -20.60
CA THR A 324 -2.37 1.24 -19.92
C THR A 324 -1.93 0.94 -18.47
N ASN A 325 -1.41 -0.28 -18.22
CA ASN A 325 -0.98 -0.76 -16.91
C ASN A 325 -2.09 -0.72 -15.83
N GLN A 326 -3.33 -0.97 -16.22
CA GLN A 326 -4.51 -1.06 -15.36
C GLN A 326 -4.95 -2.51 -15.15
N ASP A 327 -5.78 -2.75 -14.13
CA ASP A 327 -6.42 -4.05 -13.92
C ASP A 327 -7.37 -4.39 -15.06
N ILE A 328 -7.37 -5.65 -15.52
CA ILE A 328 -8.23 -6.13 -16.61
C ILE A 328 -9.49 -6.81 -16.07
N GLY A 329 -10.54 -6.87 -16.90
CA GLY A 329 -11.85 -7.37 -16.50
C GLY A 329 -12.85 -6.25 -16.14
N ALA A 330 -14.06 -6.65 -15.74
CA ALA A 330 -15.19 -5.75 -15.53
C ALA A 330 -15.29 -5.14 -14.12
N LEU A 331 -14.67 -5.76 -13.12
CA LEU A 331 -14.83 -5.40 -11.72
C LEU A 331 -13.50 -4.85 -11.17
N PRO A 332 -13.50 -3.67 -10.53
CA PRO A 332 -12.28 -3.10 -9.97
C PRO A 332 -11.75 -3.96 -8.80
N TYR A 333 -10.43 -3.96 -8.63
CA TYR A 333 -9.81 -4.40 -7.38
C TYR A 333 -10.12 -3.41 -6.25
N THR A 334 -10.36 -3.94 -5.05
CA THR A 334 -10.80 -3.16 -3.87
C THR A 334 -10.09 -3.57 -2.58
N GLY A 335 -8.84 -4.05 -2.68
CA GLY A 335 -8.05 -4.45 -1.50
C GLY A 335 -8.24 -5.90 -1.03
N ASP A 336 -8.94 -6.73 -1.80
CA ASP A 336 -9.20 -8.13 -1.44
C ASP A 336 -7.93 -8.99 -1.45
N ALA A 337 -7.49 -9.52 -0.30
CA ALA A 337 -6.28 -10.33 -0.20
C ALA A 337 -6.38 -11.69 -0.92
N THR A 338 -5.28 -12.15 -1.54
CA THR A 338 -5.15 -13.54 -2.01
C THR A 338 -4.92 -14.48 -0.84
N ASN A 339 -5.70 -15.56 -0.76
CA ASN A 339 -5.58 -16.57 0.30
C ASN A 339 -4.44 -17.55 0.01
N GLY A 340 -3.20 -17.15 0.31
CA GLY A 340 -2.00 -17.97 0.22
C GLY A 340 -0.89 -17.36 -0.65
N LEU A 341 0.26 -18.02 -0.67
CA LEU A 341 1.47 -17.50 -1.32
C LEU A 341 1.59 -18.03 -2.76
N HIS A 342 0.77 -17.50 -3.66
CA HIS A 342 0.76 -17.80 -5.10
C HIS A 342 0.25 -16.58 -5.89
N GLY A 343 0.33 -16.64 -7.23
CA GLY A 343 0.08 -15.52 -8.13
C GLY A 343 1.30 -14.61 -8.26
N THR A 344 1.07 -13.35 -8.61
CA THR A 344 2.11 -12.34 -8.78
C THR A 344 2.17 -11.42 -7.56
N LEU A 345 3.34 -11.29 -6.93
CA LEU A 345 3.55 -10.34 -5.82
C LEU A 345 3.73 -8.93 -6.39
N TRP A 346 2.70 -8.08 -6.27
CA TRP A 346 2.74 -6.72 -6.83
C TRP A 346 3.37 -5.66 -5.92
N THR A 347 3.80 -6.06 -4.72
CA THR A 347 4.43 -5.20 -3.71
C THR A 347 5.59 -5.93 -3.07
N ASN A 348 6.60 -5.18 -2.59
CA ASN A 348 7.68 -5.76 -1.79
C ASN A 348 7.08 -6.56 -0.64
N THR A 349 7.52 -7.81 -0.51
CA THR A 349 6.91 -8.80 0.40
C THR A 349 8.01 -9.41 1.25
N THR A 350 7.91 -9.24 2.56
CA THR A 350 8.76 -9.93 3.54
C THR A 350 7.94 -11.01 4.21
N LEU A 351 8.41 -12.26 4.15
CA LEU A 351 7.80 -13.36 4.86
C LEU A 351 8.19 -13.32 6.35
N ASP A 352 7.30 -13.79 7.22
CA ASP A 352 7.51 -13.92 8.65
C ASP A 352 7.76 -15.39 9.02
N VAL A 353 8.76 -15.61 9.88
CA VAL A 353 9.07 -16.94 10.43
C VAL A 353 7.93 -17.50 11.29
N SER A 354 7.13 -16.65 11.95
CA SER A 354 6.00 -17.11 12.78
C SER A 354 4.88 -17.78 11.97
N SER A 355 4.73 -17.40 10.71
CA SER A 355 3.74 -17.94 9.76
C SER A 355 4.28 -19.12 8.92
N SER A 356 5.49 -19.59 9.22
CA SER A 356 6.08 -20.79 8.64
C SER A 356 5.37 -22.06 9.16
N PRO A 357 5.07 -23.08 8.32
CA PRO A 357 5.39 -23.18 6.91
C PRO A 357 4.34 -22.55 5.98
N TYR A 358 4.81 -21.78 5.01
CA TYR A 358 3.99 -21.29 3.89
C TYR A 358 3.65 -22.41 2.92
N THR A 359 2.51 -22.31 2.24
CA THR A 359 2.15 -23.18 1.11
C THR A 359 1.95 -22.37 -0.16
N ALA A 360 2.74 -22.67 -1.18
CA ALA A 360 2.57 -22.18 -2.54
C ALA A 360 1.75 -23.21 -3.33
N ALA A 361 0.45 -22.94 -3.45
CA ALA A 361 -0.51 -23.84 -4.11
C ALA A 361 -0.46 -23.75 -5.65
N GLY A 362 0.19 -22.72 -6.18
CA GLY A 362 0.38 -22.44 -7.60
C GLY A 362 1.70 -21.70 -7.80
N ASP A 363 1.99 -21.28 -9.03
CA ASP A 363 3.12 -20.40 -9.34
C ASP A 363 3.18 -19.19 -8.40
N LEU A 364 4.39 -18.87 -7.92
CA LEU A 364 4.70 -17.61 -7.24
C LEU A 364 5.64 -16.79 -8.12
N THR A 365 5.14 -15.67 -8.65
CA THR A 365 5.93 -14.75 -9.49
C THR A 365 6.31 -13.50 -8.70
N VAL A 366 7.60 -13.17 -8.70
CA VAL A 366 8.15 -11.90 -8.22
C VAL A 366 8.48 -11.06 -9.46
N PRO A 367 7.63 -10.09 -9.85
CA PRO A 367 7.78 -9.31 -11.08
C PRO A 367 8.92 -8.27 -10.95
N LEU A 368 9.28 -7.67 -12.09
CA LEU A 368 10.24 -6.57 -12.15
C LEU A 368 9.93 -5.45 -11.15
N GLY A 369 10.97 -4.95 -10.47
CA GLY A 369 10.85 -3.87 -9.48
C GLY A 369 10.36 -4.31 -8.09
N VAL A 370 9.93 -5.57 -7.92
CA VAL A 370 9.47 -6.12 -6.63
C VAL A 370 10.56 -7.01 -6.01
N THR A 371 10.66 -6.95 -4.69
CA THR A 371 11.54 -7.81 -3.87
C THR A 371 10.73 -8.76 -2.99
N LEU A 372 11.07 -10.05 -3.03
CA LEU A 372 10.66 -11.06 -2.06
C LEU A 372 11.79 -11.29 -1.05
N THR A 373 11.56 -10.94 0.21
CA THR A 373 12.49 -11.18 1.32
C THR A 373 12.04 -12.40 2.11
N ILE A 374 12.96 -13.34 2.32
CA ILE A 374 12.74 -14.59 3.06
C ILE A 374 13.76 -14.63 4.21
N PRO A 375 13.35 -14.39 5.47
CA PRO A 375 14.23 -14.53 6.64
C PRO A 375 14.66 -15.97 6.93
N ALA A 376 15.71 -16.10 7.75
CA ALA A 376 16.21 -17.37 8.26
C ALA A 376 15.10 -18.22 8.92
N GLY A 377 15.19 -19.55 8.76
CA GLY A 377 14.24 -20.52 9.32
C GLY A 377 12.87 -20.61 8.61
N VAL A 378 12.56 -19.75 7.63
CA VAL A 378 11.30 -19.85 6.87
C VAL A 378 11.27 -21.10 6.00
N ILE A 379 10.11 -21.78 6.00
CA ILE A 379 9.81 -22.95 5.16
C ILE A 379 8.71 -22.56 4.17
N ILE A 380 8.94 -22.78 2.88
CA ILE A 380 7.93 -22.69 1.83
C ILE A 380 7.72 -24.08 1.21
N ARG A 381 6.46 -24.53 1.20
CA ARG A 381 6.03 -25.81 0.63
C ARG A 381 5.33 -25.60 -0.70
N PHE A 382 6.00 -25.99 -1.78
CA PHE A 382 5.51 -25.93 -3.16
C PHE A 382 4.62 -27.13 -3.48
N ALA A 383 3.42 -26.89 -4.00
CA ALA A 383 2.47 -27.94 -4.33
C ALA A 383 2.89 -28.74 -5.58
N THR A 384 2.46 -30.00 -5.66
CA THR A 384 2.76 -30.88 -6.80
C THR A 384 1.86 -30.65 -8.02
N THR A 385 0.99 -29.66 -7.95
CA THR A 385 0.01 -29.28 -8.97
C THR A 385 -0.07 -27.76 -8.98
N ASP A 386 -0.06 -27.14 -10.15
CA ASP A 386 -0.22 -25.69 -10.27
C ASP A 386 -1.70 -25.27 -10.39
N ILE A 387 -2.19 -24.46 -9.45
CA ILE A 387 -3.53 -23.84 -9.58
C ILE A 387 -3.54 -22.60 -10.48
N MET A 388 -2.38 -22.05 -10.86
CA MET A 388 -2.27 -20.93 -11.80
C MET A 388 -2.40 -21.38 -13.25
N GLY A 389 -2.04 -22.62 -13.57
CA GLY A 389 -1.97 -23.19 -14.91
C GLY A 389 -1.10 -22.37 -15.86
N SER A 390 0.07 -21.88 -15.39
CA SER A 390 0.89 -20.89 -16.11
C SER A 390 2.40 -21.21 -16.10
N GLY A 391 3.25 -20.20 -15.95
CA GLY A 391 4.69 -20.41 -15.75
C GLY A 391 5.48 -20.97 -16.94
N LEU A 392 6.55 -21.68 -16.61
CA LEU A 392 7.34 -22.54 -17.50
C LEU A 392 6.75 -23.97 -17.56
N ASP A 393 6.06 -24.43 -16.52
CA ASP A 393 5.39 -25.72 -16.45
C ASP A 393 3.97 -25.58 -15.89
N THR A 394 2.99 -25.54 -16.79
CA THR A 394 1.56 -25.37 -16.46
C THR A 394 0.92 -26.50 -15.63
N SER A 395 1.71 -27.48 -15.16
CA SER A 395 1.26 -28.60 -14.35
C SER A 395 1.84 -28.64 -12.93
N ARG A 396 2.91 -27.89 -12.64
CA ARG A 396 3.67 -27.94 -11.38
C ARG A 396 4.00 -26.52 -10.92
N THR A 397 4.23 -26.34 -9.62
CA THR A 397 4.46 -24.99 -9.11
C THR A 397 5.88 -24.50 -9.36
N GLU A 398 5.99 -23.27 -9.85
CA GLU A 398 7.25 -22.50 -9.93
C GLU A 398 7.41 -21.48 -8.80
N LEU A 399 8.66 -21.22 -8.42
CA LEU A 399 9.07 -19.90 -7.92
C LEU A 399 9.77 -19.14 -9.05
N ARG A 400 9.12 -18.13 -9.62
CA ARG A 400 9.62 -17.34 -10.76
C ARG A 400 10.08 -15.96 -10.29
N ILE A 401 11.38 -15.70 -10.38
CA ILE A 401 11.98 -14.42 -10.00
C ILE A 401 12.35 -13.64 -11.26
N GLU A 402 11.60 -12.58 -11.53
CA GLU A 402 11.91 -11.56 -12.55
C GLU A 402 12.49 -10.29 -11.90
N GLY A 403 12.00 -9.91 -10.73
CA GLY A 403 12.57 -8.88 -9.85
C GLY A 403 13.69 -9.44 -8.96
N THR A 404 13.58 -9.21 -7.65
CA THR A 404 14.64 -9.55 -6.68
C THR A 404 14.16 -10.62 -5.70
N ILE A 405 14.99 -11.63 -5.41
CA ILE A 405 14.83 -12.47 -4.21
C ILE A 405 15.98 -12.21 -3.23
N HIS A 406 15.64 -11.97 -1.96
CA HIS A 406 16.58 -11.85 -0.86
C HIS A 406 16.29 -12.94 0.18
N ALA A 407 16.93 -14.09 0.02
CA ALA A 407 16.78 -15.26 0.89
C ALA A 407 18.11 -15.53 1.59
N VAL A 408 18.21 -15.11 2.86
CA VAL A 408 19.44 -15.26 3.67
C VAL A 408 19.10 -15.98 4.97
N GLY A 409 19.43 -17.27 5.01
CA GLY A 409 19.40 -18.09 6.21
C GLY A 409 20.71 -18.03 6.99
N THR A 410 20.85 -18.94 7.95
CA THR A 410 22.12 -19.21 8.66
C THR A 410 22.35 -20.72 8.76
N THR A 411 23.54 -21.15 9.14
CA THR A 411 23.84 -22.58 9.41
C THR A 411 22.88 -23.19 10.46
N ALA A 412 22.50 -22.42 11.47
CA ALA A 412 21.58 -22.85 12.53
C ALA A 412 20.09 -22.76 12.13
N SER A 413 19.74 -21.97 11.12
CA SER A 413 18.36 -21.75 10.67
C SER A 413 18.32 -21.54 9.15
N PRO A 414 18.59 -22.58 8.36
CA PRO A 414 18.55 -22.50 6.90
C PRO A 414 17.11 -22.32 6.41
N ILE A 415 16.95 -21.59 5.31
CA ILE A 415 15.66 -21.45 4.61
C ILE A 415 15.35 -22.76 3.89
N GLN A 416 14.09 -23.19 3.86
CA GLN A 416 13.68 -24.42 3.17
C GLN A 416 12.68 -24.12 2.04
N LEU A 417 13.10 -24.37 0.79
CA LEU A 417 12.25 -24.31 -0.40
C LEU A 417 12.03 -25.75 -0.90
N ILE A 418 10.92 -26.35 -0.48
CA ILE A 418 10.69 -27.80 -0.61
C ILE A 418 9.31 -28.07 -1.19
N SER A 419 9.09 -29.25 -1.77
CA SER A 419 7.75 -29.65 -2.21
C SER A 419 6.91 -30.24 -1.07
N THR A 420 5.58 -30.29 -1.24
CA THR A 420 4.67 -31.03 -0.35
C THR A 420 4.86 -32.56 -0.44
N SER A 421 5.48 -33.05 -1.51
CA SER A 421 5.94 -34.42 -1.73
C SER A 421 7.48 -34.51 -1.61
N ALA A 422 7.98 -35.61 -1.05
CA ALA A 422 9.42 -35.89 -0.93
C ALA A 422 10.06 -36.49 -2.21
N SER A 423 9.25 -36.86 -3.20
CA SER A 423 9.76 -37.43 -4.47
C SER A 423 10.48 -36.38 -5.30
N ALA A 424 11.55 -36.73 -6.00
CA ALA A 424 12.14 -35.87 -7.03
C ALA A 424 11.10 -35.44 -8.08
N ASN A 425 11.33 -34.31 -8.76
CA ASN A 425 10.48 -33.82 -9.84
C ASN A 425 9.05 -33.41 -9.41
N SER A 426 8.78 -33.27 -8.11
CA SER A 426 7.44 -33.00 -7.56
C SER A 426 6.94 -31.57 -7.78
N TRP A 427 7.83 -30.59 -7.81
CA TRP A 427 7.57 -29.20 -8.23
C TRP A 427 8.64 -28.80 -9.26
N TYR A 428 8.48 -27.67 -9.95
CA TYR A 428 9.44 -27.31 -10.99
C TYR A 428 10.75 -26.81 -10.41
N GLY A 429 10.70 -25.80 -9.53
CA GLY A 429 11.85 -25.28 -8.80
C GLY A 429 11.93 -23.74 -8.80
N VAL A 430 13.14 -23.22 -8.52
CA VAL A 430 13.40 -21.77 -8.53
C VAL A 430 13.95 -21.34 -9.88
N HIS A 431 13.19 -20.54 -10.62
CA HIS A 431 13.62 -19.92 -11.87
C HIS A 431 14.08 -18.47 -11.63
N LEU A 432 15.38 -18.24 -11.86
CA LEU A 432 16.01 -16.93 -11.82
C LEU A 432 16.12 -16.40 -13.26
N ALA A 433 15.18 -15.53 -13.63
CA ALA A 433 15.07 -15.02 -14.99
C ALA A 433 16.25 -14.09 -15.37
N PRO A 434 16.41 -13.73 -16.66
CA PRO A 434 17.47 -12.83 -17.12
C PRO A 434 17.60 -11.52 -16.33
N SER A 435 16.49 -10.96 -15.85
CA SER A 435 16.39 -9.70 -15.14
C SER A 435 16.68 -9.75 -13.63
N ALA A 436 16.86 -10.93 -13.04
CA ALA A 436 16.94 -11.12 -11.58
C ALA A 436 18.26 -10.65 -10.91
N ALA A 437 18.93 -9.65 -11.51
CA ALA A 437 20.34 -9.30 -11.38
C ALA A 437 20.83 -8.85 -9.98
N THR A 438 19.93 -8.58 -9.04
CA THR A 438 20.23 -8.13 -7.66
C THR A 438 19.92 -9.19 -6.61
N SER A 439 19.59 -10.42 -7.02
CA SER A 439 19.19 -11.49 -6.11
C SER A 439 20.33 -12.01 -5.22
N ARG A 440 19.96 -12.53 -4.04
CA ARG A 440 20.86 -13.20 -3.10
C ARG A 440 20.16 -14.41 -2.49
N LEU A 441 20.76 -15.58 -2.66
CA LEU A 441 20.42 -16.80 -1.96
C LEU A 441 21.64 -17.23 -1.14
N SER A 442 21.48 -17.35 0.18
CA SER A 442 22.52 -17.81 1.11
C SER A 442 21.90 -18.68 2.20
N TYR A 443 22.50 -19.84 2.51
CA TYR A 443 21.97 -20.84 3.45
C TYR A 443 20.52 -21.26 3.14
N VAL A 444 20.27 -21.66 1.89
CA VAL A 444 18.97 -22.14 1.40
C VAL A 444 19.05 -23.62 1.00
N ASN A 445 18.16 -24.42 1.58
CA ASN A 445 17.96 -25.83 1.24
C ASN A 445 16.82 -25.94 0.24
N ILE A 446 17.12 -26.43 -0.97
CA ILE A 446 16.14 -26.62 -2.05
C ILE A 446 16.10 -28.10 -2.42
N SER A 447 14.90 -28.70 -2.41
CA SER A 447 14.78 -30.15 -2.68
C SER A 447 13.49 -30.59 -3.35
N ALA A 448 13.50 -31.81 -3.88
CA ALA A 448 12.37 -32.49 -4.55
C ALA A 448 11.87 -31.79 -5.85
N ALA A 449 12.69 -30.93 -6.45
CA ALA A 449 12.37 -30.15 -7.65
C ALA A 449 12.64 -30.91 -8.95
N ASN A 450 12.22 -30.36 -10.09
CA ASN A 450 12.79 -30.70 -11.39
C ASN A 450 14.16 -30.02 -11.54
N GLN A 451 14.21 -28.70 -11.38
CA GLN A 451 15.40 -27.87 -11.46
C GLN A 451 15.49 -27.05 -10.17
N ALA A 452 16.20 -27.53 -9.15
CA ALA A 452 16.20 -26.86 -7.84
C ALA A 452 16.61 -25.38 -7.97
N ILE A 453 17.60 -25.08 -8.81
CA ILE A 453 17.75 -23.75 -9.43
C ILE A 453 17.88 -23.88 -10.94
N ARG A 454 17.06 -23.11 -11.67
CA ARG A 454 17.21 -22.77 -13.08
C ARG A 454 17.71 -21.34 -13.20
N TYR A 455 18.90 -21.17 -13.77
CA TYR A 455 19.59 -19.89 -13.88
C TYR A 455 19.61 -19.39 -15.33
N GLU A 456 19.06 -18.20 -15.56
CA GLU A 456 19.12 -17.49 -16.85
C GLU A 456 19.60 -16.03 -16.70
N THR A 457 19.97 -15.61 -15.48
CA THR A 457 20.29 -14.23 -15.09
C THR A 457 21.56 -13.67 -15.74
N THR A 458 21.51 -12.44 -16.25
CA THR A 458 22.66 -11.78 -16.91
C THR A 458 23.54 -10.99 -15.94
N GLY A 459 23.04 -10.61 -14.77
CA GLY A 459 23.81 -10.02 -13.67
C GLY A 459 24.50 -11.07 -12.79
N ASN A 460 25.51 -10.65 -12.03
CA ASN A 460 26.21 -11.52 -11.08
C ASN A 460 25.50 -11.49 -9.71
N ILE A 461 24.73 -12.54 -9.41
CA ILE A 461 23.97 -12.69 -8.17
C ILE A 461 24.74 -13.51 -7.13
N THR A 462 24.40 -13.35 -5.85
CA THR A 462 25.02 -14.13 -4.77
C THR A 462 24.34 -15.49 -4.64
N LEU A 463 25.08 -16.57 -4.93
CA LEU A 463 24.66 -17.97 -4.73
C LEU A 463 25.69 -18.66 -3.84
N ASP A 464 25.39 -18.74 -2.55
CA ASP A 464 26.32 -19.17 -1.53
C ASP A 464 25.70 -20.15 -0.53
N ASN A 465 26.46 -21.10 0.00
CA ASN A 465 26.03 -22.01 1.07
C ASN A 465 24.68 -22.74 0.83
N LEU A 466 24.35 -23.06 -0.43
CA LEU A 466 23.08 -23.71 -0.80
C LEU A 466 23.19 -25.23 -0.71
N VAL A 467 22.08 -25.89 -0.34
CA VAL A 467 21.96 -27.36 -0.41
C VAL A 467 20.88 -27.73 -1.44
N LEU A 468 21.30 -28.30 -2.56
CA LEU A 468 20.46 -28.64 -3.70
C LEU A 468 20.34 -30.16 -3.80
N SER A 469 19.18 -30.72 -3.48
CA SER A 469 19.04 -32.17 -3.27
C SER A 469 17.81 -32.83 -3.87
N SER A 470 17.92 -34.13 -4.14
CA SER A 470 16.80 -35.00 -4.56
C SER A 470 15.98 -34.43 -5.73
N SER A 471 16.62 -33.73 -6.66
CA SER A 471 15.99 -33.06 -7.80
C SER A 471 16.47 -33.65 -9.13
N SER A 472 15.81 -33.39 -10.25
CA SER A 472 16.33 -33.88 -11.55
C SER A 472 17.65 -33.17 -11.90
N PHE A 473 17.73 -31.86 -11.67
CA PHE A 473 18.94 -31.05 -11.69
C PHE A 473 19.06 -30.33 -10.35
N GLY A 474 20.23 -30.42 -9.70
CA GLY A 474 20.52 -29.59 -8.54
C GLY A 474 20.64 -28.12 -8.95
N PHE A 475 21.52 -27.84 -9.90
CA PHE A 475 21.64 -26.53 -10.54
C PHE A 475 21.69 -26.71 -12.07
N GLN A 476 20.93 -25.93 -12.82
CA GLN A 476 21.04 -25.82 -14.27
C GLN A 476 21.15 -24.34 -14.68
N SER A 477 22.20 -24.00 -15.43
CA SER A 477 22.36 -22.68 -16.03
C SER A 477 22.40 -22.74 -17.55
N LEU A 478 21.64 -21.87 -18.20
CA LEU A 478 21.49 -21.81 -19.66
C LEU A 478 22.21 -20.59 -20.27
N THR A 479 22.40 -19.53 -19.49
CA THR A 479 23.03 -18.25 -19.89
C THR A 479 23.77 -17.64 -18.71
N GLY A 480 24.53 -16.58 -18.94
CA GLY A 480 25.19 -15.81 -17.87
C GLY A 480 26.33 -16.56 -17.15
N THR A 481 26.90 -15.91 -16.14
CA THR A 481 28.15 -16.33 -15.49
C THR A 481 28.00 -16.51 -13.97
N PRO A 482 27.24 -17.52 -13.50
CA PRO A 482 27.02 -17.73 -12.08
C PRO A 482 28.33 -18.09 -11.34
N THR A 483 28.54 -17.47 -10.19
CA THR A 483 29.56 -17.90 -9.21
C THR A 483 28.88 -18.69 -8.09
N LEU A 484 29.18 -19.98 -8.01
CA LEU A 484 28.65 -20.93 -7.05
C LEU A 484 29.65 -21.13 -5.91
N ARG A 485 29.35 -20.58 -4.73
CA ARG A 485 30.21 -20.69 -3.53
C ARG A 485 29.58 -21.64 -2.51
N SER A 486 30.39 -22.52 -1.92
CA SER A 486 29.97 -23.43 -0.85
C SER A 486 28.65 -24.18 -1.14
N ILE A 487 28.41 -24.56 -2.40
CA ILE A 487 27.19 -25.31 -2.79
C ILE A 487 27.36 -26.79 -2.46
N THR A 488 26.36 -27.43 -1.86
CA THR A 488 26.25 -28.90 -1.83
C THR A 488 25.19 -29.35 -2.82
N ALA A 489 25.57 -30.12 -3.85
CA ALA A 489 24.63 -30.75 -4.77
C ALA A 489 24.64 -32.28 -4.56
N LEU A 490 23.59 -32.82 -3.93
CA LEU A 490 23.53 -34.24 -3.55
C LEU A 490 22.27 -34.99 -4.01
N SER A 491 22.45 -36.27 -4.40
CA SER A 491 21.32 -37.17 -4.72
C SER A 491 20.36 -36.67 -5.81
N ASN A 492 20.81 -35.76 -6.67
CA ASN A 492 20.07 -35.32 -7.85
C ASN A 492 20.28 -36.28 -9.03
N THR A 493 19.51 -36.19 -10.12
CA THR A 493 19.85 -36.95 -11.36
C THR A 493 21.11 -36.39 -12.02
N ILE A 494 21.28 -35.07 -12.05
CA ILE A 494 22.55 -34.39 -12.37
C ILE A 494 22.82 -33.35 -11.27
N GLY A 495 24.05 -33.30 -10.76
CA GLY A 495 24.41 -32.37 -9.69
C GLY A 495 24.35 -30.91 -10.13
N ILE A 496 25.27 -30.51 -11.01
CA ILE A 496 25.38 -29.16 -11.58
C ILE A 496 25.51 -29.29 -13.10
N GLN A 497 24.72 -28.51 -13.85
CA GLN A 497 24.79 -28.45 -15.31
C GLN A 497 24.96 -27.03 -15.82
N PHE A 498 25.91 -26.84 -16.72
CA PHE A 498 26.04 -25.65 -17.56
C PHE A 498 25.73 -26.01 -19.01
N THR A 499 24.85 -25.26 -19.65
CA THR A 499 24.49 -25.43 -21.06
C THR A 499 24.16 -24.08 -21.70
N GLY A 500 23.64 -24.08 -22.93
CA GLY A 500 23.37 -22.88 -23.71
C GLY A 500 24.65 -22.09 -23.94
N SER A 501 24.70 -20.86 -23.42
CA SER A 501 25.86 -19.96 -23.45
C SER A 501 26.44 -19.65 -22.06
N SER A 502 26.06 -20.41 -21.03
CA SER A 502 26.54 -20.16 -19.66
C SER A 502 28.02 -20.50 -19.46
N ALA A 503 28.71 -19.71 -18.64
CA ALA A 503 30.12 -19.87 -18.28
C ALA A 503 30.30 -19.70 -16.76
N GLY A 504 30.37 -20.80 -16.01
CA GLY A 504 30.22 -20.81 -14.54
C GLY A 504 31.52 -20.98 -13.76
N THR A 505 31.51 -20.54 -12.50
CA THR A 505 32.59 -20.79 -11.53
C THR A 505 32.06 -21.54 -10.31
N LEU A 506 32.75 -22.59 -9.87
CA LEU A 506 32.44 -23.38 -8.66
C LEU A 506 33.62 -23.31 -7.67
N ILE A 507 33.32 -22.94 -6.42
CA ILE A 507 34.28 -22.70 -5.33
C ILE A 507 33.76 -23.35 -4.05
N ASN A 508 34.59 -24.11 -3.31
CA ASN A 508 34.20 -24.81 -2.06
C ASN A 508 32.98 -25.75 -2.25
N GLY A 509 32.77 -26.21 -3.49
CA GLY A 509 31.61 -26.98 -3.90
C GLY A 509 31.74 -28.46 -3.54
N VAL A 510 30.67 -29.06 -3.02
CA VAL A 510 30.59 -30.50 -2.74
C VAL A 510 29.49 -31.12 -3.60
N VAL A 511 29.87 -31.84 -4.65
CA VAL A 511 28.92 -32.45 -5.60
C VAL A 511 29.03 -33.96 -5.48
N ARG A 512 28.09 -34.58 -4.75
CA ARG A 512 28.23 -35.97 -4.32
C ARG A 512 26.98 -36.84 -4.46
N SER A 513 27.20 -38.13 -4.71
CA SER A 513 26.13 -39.15 -4.69
C SER A 513 24.97 -38.86 -5.64
N ASN A 514 25.19 -38.12 -6.73
CA ASN A 514 24.17 -37.86 -7.75
C ASN A 514 24.02 -39.09 -8.68
N GLY A 515 22.80 -39.34 -9.14
CA GLY A 515 22.40 -40.46 -10.01
C GLY A 515 22.82 -40.32 -11.48
N GLY A 516 23.76 -39.42 -11.78
CA GLY A 516 24.34 -39.16 -13.08
C GLY A 516 25.66 -38.41 -12.91
N ASN A 517 25.99 -37.50 -13.84
CA ASN A 517 27.22 -36.71 -13.73
C ASN A 517 27.17 -35.78 -12.49
N GLY A 518 28.34 -35.56 -11.86
CA GLY A 518 28.52 -34.55 -10.82
C GLY A 518 28.36 -33.15 -11.42
N VAL A 519 29.39 -32.69 -12.15
CA VAL A 519 29.34 -31.46 -12.96
C VAL A 519 29.27 -31.84 -14.44
N SER A 520 28.34 -31.23 -15.19
CA SER A 520 28.11 -31.48 -16.61
C SER A 520 28.15 -30.18 -17.40
N ILE A 521 29.16 -30.00 -18.25
CA ILE A 521 29.34 -28.84 -19.12
C ILE A 521 29.00 -29.27 -20.56
N LEU A 522 27.98 -28.63 -21.13
CA LEU A 522 27.41 -28.93 -22.45
C LEU A 522 27.38 -27.65 -23.31
N GLY A 523 28.50 -27.32 -23.96
CA GLY A 523 28.62 -26.13 -24.80
C GLY A 523 27.74 -26.22 -26.04
N THR A 524 26.57 -25.56 -26.03
CA THR A 524 25.61 -25.58 -27.15
C THR A 524 25.47 -24.24 -27.87
N SER A 525 26.01 -23.15 -27.30
CA SER A 525 26.09 -21.82 -27.92
C SER A 525 27.29 -21.03 -27.38
N GLY A 526 28.07 -20.42 -28.29
CA GLY A 526 29.21 -19.58 -27.96
C GLY A 526 30.46 -20.35 -27.52
N ALA A 527 31.47 -19.58 -27.09
CA ALA A 527 32.64 -20.11 -26.39
C ALA A 527 32.48 -19.85 -24.89
N GLN A 528 32.53 -20.90 -24.10
CA GLN A 528 32.35 -20.85 -22.65
C GLN A 528 33.69 -21.10 -21.94
N VAL A 529 33.90 -20.43 -20.81
CA VAL A 529 35.06 -20.65 -19.93
C VAL A 529 34.55 -20.95 -18.52
N HIS A 530 34.90 -22.11 -17.98
CA HIS A 530 34.43 -22.57 -16.68
C HIS A 530 35.62 -22.78 -15.72
N THR A 531 35.39 -22.51 -14.44
CA THR A 531 36.40 -22.69 -13.39
C THR A 531 35.84 -23.54 -12.27
N ILE A 532 36.57 -24.58 -11.87
CA ILE A 532 36.27 -25.40 -10.69
C ILE A 532 37.50 -25.35 -9.81
N VAL A 533 37.37 -24.76 -8.62
CA VAL A 533 38.48 -24.59 -7.68
C VAL A 533 38.08 -25.00 -6.26
N ASN A 534 39.05 -25.56 -5.52
CA ASN A 534 38.88 -25.98 -4.12
C ASN A 534 37.53 -26.70 -3.89
N SER A 535 37.27 -27.75 -4.65
CA SER A 535 35.97 -28.44 -4.67
C SER A 535 36.11 -29.96 -4.57
N THR A 536 35.04 -30.66 -4.22
CA THR A 536 35.03 -32.12 -4.04
C THR A 536 33.88 -32.76 -4.83
N LEU A 537 34.21 -33.52 -5.88
CA LEU A 537 33.26 -34.22 -6.77
C LEU A 537 33.33 -35.74 -6.50
N HIS A 538 32.40 -36.26 -5.69
CA HIS A 538 32.56 -37.58 -5.06
C HIS A 538 31.38 -38.55 -5.27
N ALA A 539 31.68 -39.82 -5.61
CA ALA A 539 30.69 -40.91 -5.63
C ALA A 539 29.42 -40.66 -6.48
N ASN A 540 29.52 -39.89 -7.56
CA ASN A 540 28.43 -39.74 -8.53
C ASN A 540 28.39 -40.99 -9.45
N THR A 541 27.22 -41.41 -9.92
CA THR A 541 27.11 -42.63 -10.76
C THR A 541 27.56 -42.38 -12.21
N GLY A 542 27.57 -41.13 -12.66
CA GLY A 542 28.17 -40.69 -13.92
C GLY A 542 29.65 -40.35 -13.75
N SER A 543 30.14 -39.40 -14.55
CA SER A 543 31.49 -38.85 -14.38
C SER A 543 31.50 -37.78 -13.28
N GLY A 544 32.63 -37.58 -12.61
CA GLY A 544 32.79 -36.48 -11.66
C GLY A 544 32.64 -35.13 -12.35
N LEU A 545 33.41 -34.94 -13.42
CA LEU A 545 33.28 -33.85 -14.40
C LEU A 545 33.08 -34.42 -15.81
N TYR A 546 32.05 -33.94 -16.50
CA TYR A 546 31.74 -34.25 -17.90
C TYR A 546 31.79 -32.98 -18.74
N VAL A 547 32.50 -33.00 -19.88
CA VAL A 547 32.65 -31.86 -20.79
C VAL A 547 32.42 -32.28 -22.24
N GLU A 548 31.47 -31.63 -22.89
CA GLU A 548 31.14 -31.78 -24.31
C GLU A 548 30.77 -30.41 -24.92
N ALA A 549 30.99 -30.25 -26.22
CA ALA A 549 30.51 -29.11 -26.99
C ALA A 549 29.97 -29.57 -28.35
N THR A 550 28.94 -28.90 -28.87
CA THR A 550 28.36 -29.18 -30.20
C THR A 550 29.20 -28.54 -31.32
N ALA A 551 28.94 -28.94 -32.56
CA ALA A 551 29.72 -28.49 -33.71
C ALA A 551 29.75 -26.95 -33.83
N GLY A 552 30.96 -26.40 -33.94
CA GLY A 552 31.21 -24.96 -34.01
C GLY A 552 31.12 -24.20 -32.68
N GLN A 553 30.88 -24.88 -31.55
CA GLN A 553 30.83 -24.28 -30.21
C GLN A 553 32.06 -24.69 -29.38
N GLY A 554 32.36 -23.92 -28.33
CA GLY A 554 33.56 -24.12 -27.51
C GLY A 554 33.27 -24.19 -26.00
N ALA A 555 33.97 -25.07 -25.30
CA ALA A 555 33.97 -25.13 -23.84
C ALA A 555 35.39 -25.38 -23.30
N SER A 556 35.95 -24.39 -22.61
CA SER A 556 37.22 -24.51 -21.88
C SER A 556 36.93 -24.63 -20.38
N VAL A 557 37.64 -25.50 -19.68
CA VAL A 557 37.47 -25.75 -18.24
C VAL A 557 38.84 -25.74 -17.55
N SER A 558 38.95 -25.01 -16.46
CA SER A 558 40.09 -25.08 -15.54
C SER A 558 39.67 -25.74 -14.22
N VAL A 559 40.44 -26.74 -13.80
CA VAL A 559 40.23 -27.50 -12.56
C VAL A 559 41.48 -27.39 -11.69
N THR A 560 41.36 -26.77 -10.52
CA THR A 560 42.49 -26.50 -9.61
C THR A 560 42.09 -26.86 -8.16
N ASN A 561 43.03 -27.31 -7.32
CA ASN A 561 42.78 -27.65 -5.91
C ASN A 561 41.55 -28.57 -5.68
N THR A 562 41.19 -29.43 -6.63
CA THR A 562 39.90 -30.14 -6.61
C THR A 562 40.11 -31.63 -6.42
N ILE A 563 39.33 -32.26 -5.53
CA ILE A 563 39.28 -33.72 -5.38
C ILE A 563 38.15 -34.28 -6.25
N ILE A 564 38.45 -35.24 -7.14
CA ILE A 564 37.48 -35.94 -7.97
C ILE A 564 37.62 -37.44 -7.77
N SER A 565 36.72 -38.03 -6.98
CA SER A 565 36.95 -39.36 -6.42
C SER A 565 35.75 -40.30 -6.43
N SER A 566 36.03 -41.60 -6.60
CA SER A 566 35.04 -42.69 -6.44
C SER A 566 33.78 -42.58 -7.33
N ASN A 567 33.82 -41.80 -8.41
CA ASN A 567 32.70 -41.72 -9.35
C ASN A 567 32.60 -43.03 -10.15
N SER A 568 31.38 -43.48 -10.49
CA SER A 568 31.19 -44.80 -11.13
C SER A 568 31.51 -44.81 -12.63
N SER A 569 31.61 -43.65 -13.26
CA SER A 569 32.22 -43.51 -14.59
C SER A 569 33.67 -43.02 -14.46
N PHE A 570 34.09 -42.06 -15.29
CA PHE A 570 35.42 -41.45 -15.18
C PHE A 570 35.47 -40.35 -14.12
N GLY A 571 36.66 -40.04 -13.60
CA GLY A 571 36.85 -38.82 -12.81
C GLY A 571 36.54 -37.59 -13.65
N ILE A 572 37.29 -37.41 -14.73
CA ILE A 572 37.08 -36.36 -15.73
C ILE A 572 36.89 -36.99 -17.12
N ARG A 573 35.85 -36.57 -17.85
CA ARG A 573 35.54 -37.03 -19.20
C ARG A 573 35.37 -35.85 -20.16
N ARG A 574 36.26 -35.73 -21.15
CA ARG A 574 36.18 -34.75 -22.25
C ARG A 574 35.86 -35.42 -23.58
N TYR A 575 34.78 -35.00 -24.23
CA TYR A 575 34.43 -35.41 -25.59
C TYR A 575 34.89 -34.38 -26.62
N THR A 576 35.56 -34.85 -27.67
CA THR A 576 36.17 -34.03 -28.73
C THR A 576 35.55 -34.28 -30.12
N ALA A 577 34.36 -34.89 -30.18
CA ALA A 577 33.80 -35.44 -31.42
C ALA A 577 32.97 -34.44 -32.26
N ALA A 578 32.60 -33.29 -31.71
CA ALA A 578 31.73 -32.31 -32.37
C ALA A 578 32.27 -30.87 -32.27
N GLY A 579 32.38 -30.31 -31.07
CA GLY A 579 32.91 -28.95 -30.80
C GLY A 579 34.34 -28.93 -30.26
N THR A 580 34.84 -27.71 -29.99
CA THR A 580 36.17 -27.49 -29.38
C THR A 580 36.08 -27.53 -27.86
N THR A 581 36.47 -28.65 -27.26
CA THR A 581 36.57 -28.79 -25.81
C THR A 581 38.02 -28.75 -25.33
N ASP A 582 38.26 -28.00 -24.27
CA ASP A 582 39.54 -27.99 -23.57
C ASP A 582 39.36 -28.13 -22.06
N VAL A 583 40.26 -28.87 -21.41
CA VAL A 583 40.19 -29.14 -19.97
C VAL A 583 41.61 -29.18 -19.43
N SER A 584 41.93 -28.23 -18.55
CA SER A 584 43.17 -28.16 -17.79
C SER A 584 42.92 -28.61 -16.35
N VAL A 585 43.84 -29.39 -15.80
CA VAL A 585 43.76 -29.96 -14.45
C VAL A 585 45.10 -29.76 -13.77
N THR A 586 45.14 -29.01 -12.67
CA THR A 586 46.38 -28.70 -11.94
C THR A 586 46.15 -28.80 -10.44
N TYR A 587 47.18 -29.14 -9.65
CA TYR A 587 47.11 -29.17 -8.17
C TYR A 587 45.84 -29.86 -7.64
N SER A 588 45.43 -30.98 -8.25
CA SER A 588 44.11 -31.60 -8.04
C SER A 588 44.26 -33.12 -7.93
N ASN A 589 43.46 -33.76 -7.08
CA ASN A 589 43.53 -35.20 -6.87
C ASN A 589 42.37 -35.92 -7.58
N VAL A 590 42.68 -36.72 -8.61
CA VAL A 590 41.68 -37.49 -9.36
C VAL A 590 41.95 -38.98 -9.13
N TRP A 591 41.12 -39.65 -8.32
CA TRP A 591 41.42 -41.00 -7.83
C TRP A 591 40.22 -41.95 -7.65
N GLY A 592 40.45 -43.24 -7.91
CA GLY A 592 39.51 -44.30 -7.54
C GLY A 592 38.20 -44.32 -8.33
N ASN A 593 38.16 -43.69 -9.50
CA ASN A 593 36.97 -43.62 -10.35
C ASN A 593 36.85 -44.87 -11.22
N SER A 594 35.68 -45.52 -11.25
CA SER A 594 35.54 -46.94 -11.67
C SER A 594 35.79 -47.20 -13.16
N SER A 595 35.58 -46.22 -14.05
CA SER A 595 35.96 -46.35 -15.47
C SER A 595 37.38 -45.86 -15.77
N GLY A 596 38.06 -45.25 -14.79
CA GLY A 596 39.37 -44.61 -14.92
C GLY A 596 39.36 -43.15 -14.46
N ASN A 597 40.51 -42.58 -14.10
CA ASN A 597 40.58 -41.20 -13.61
C ASN A 597 40.31 -40.17 -14.72
N TYR A 598 40.84 -40.39 -15.92
CA TYR A 598 40.72 -39.47 -17.05
C TYR A 598 40.25 -40.16 -18.33
N ASN A 599 39.40 -39.49 -19.12
CA ASN A 599 39.07 -39.87 -20.49
C ASN A 599 39.11 -38.63 -21.38
N GLY A 600 39.99 -38.65 -22.39
CA GLY A 600 40.20 -37.52 -23.29
C GLY A 600 40.91 -36.32 -22.65
N VAL A 601 41.43 -36.45 -21.42
CA VAL A 601 42.17 -35.42 -20.66
C VAL A 601 43.46 -36.06 -20.12
N SER A 602 44.51 -35.27 -19.89
CA SER A 602 45.76 -35.71 -19.27
C SER A 602 45.92 -35.11 -17.88
N GLU A 603 46.71 -35.78 -17.04
CA GLU A 603 47.22 -35.21 -15.79
C GLU A 603 48.08 -33.95 -16.08
N GLY A 604 48.05 -32.99 -15.17
CA GLY A 604 48.80 -31.73 -15.27
C GLY A 604 49.65 -31.47 -14.02
N VAL A 605 50.30 -30.30 -13.99
CA VAL A 605 51.25 -29.94 -12.93
C VAL A 605 50.57 -29.98 -11.55
N GLY A 606 51.23 -30.62 -10.58
CA GLY A 606 50.72 -30.77 -9.21
C GLY A 606 49.55 -31.74 -9.06
N THR A 607 49.09 -32.42 -10.12
CA THR A 607 47.97 -33.36 -9.97
C THR A 607 48.37 -34.66 -9.28
N LEU A 608 47.49 -35.15 -8.43
CA LEU A 608 47.64 -36.40 -7.67
C LEU A 608 46.67 -37.46 -8.19
N SER A 609 47.01 -38.71 -7.92
CA SER A 609 46.13 -39.87 -8.07
C SER A 609 46.30 -40.78 -6.85
N ALA A 610 45.88 -40.28 -5.68
CA ALA A 610 46.01 -40.95 -4.39
C ALA A 610 44.67 -41.00 -3.63
N ASN A 611 44.52 -41.93 -2.69
CA ASN A 611 43.30 -42.00 -1.87
C ASN A 611 43.16 -40.72 -1.04
N PRO A 612 42.04 -39.96 -1.12
CA PRO A 612 41.83 -38.77 -0.30
C PRO A 612 41.79 -39.02 1.21
N LEU A 613 41.58 -40.26 1.65
CA LEU A 613 41.45 -40.64 3.06
C LEU A 613 40.44 -39.75 3.81
N TYR A 614 39.18 -39.80 3.39
CA TYR A 614 38.10 -39.04 4.04
C TYR A 614 37.77 -39.55 5.45
N VAL A 615 37.33 -38.66 6.34
CA VAL A 615 36.86 -39.02 7.70
C VAL A 615 35.74 -40.06 7.68
N ALA A 616 34.66 -39.82 6.91
CA ALA A 616 33.51 -40.74 6.87
C ALA A 616 32.72 -40.65 5.55
N ALA A 617 33.36 -40.98 4.42
CA ALA A 617 32.72 -40.91 3.11
C ALA A 617 31.49 -41.86 3.00
N PRO A 618 30.40 -41.44 2.31
CA PRO A 618 30.24 -40.17 1.60
C PRO A 618 29.66 -39.03 2.47
N ALA A 619 29.47 -39.24 3.77
CA ALA A 619 28.76 -38.33 4.67
C ALA A 619 29.65 -37.15 5.12
N ASP A 620 30.86 -37.46 5.58
CA ASP A 620 31.93 -36.48 5.85
C ASP A 620 33.07 -36.67 4.84
N LEU A 621 33.44 -35.58 4.17
CA LEU A 621 34.47 -35.52 3.13
C LEU A 621 35.65 -34.60 3.52
N ARG A 622 35.79 -34.27 4.81
CA ARG A 622 37.05 -33.75 5.37
C ARG A 622 38.14 -34.82 5.30
N LEU A 623 39.39 -34.38 5.26
CA LEU A 623 40.56 -35.25 5.15
C LEU A 623 40.97 -35.81 6.52
N GLN A 624 41.56 -37.00 6.54
CA GLN A 624 42.29 -37.53 7.69
C GLN A 624 43.75 -37.06 7.65
N SER A 625 44.40 -36.97 8.81
CA SER A 625 45.77 -36.44 9.02
C SER A 625 46.90 -37.06 8.18
N THR A 626 46.66 -38.19 7.51
CA THR A 626 47.66 -38.88 6.66
C THR A 626 47.32 -38.76 5.17
N SER A 627 46.38 -37.90 4.80
CA SER A 627 45.99 -37.66 3.42
C SER A 627 47.06 -36.89 2.66
N THR A 628 47.47 -37.40 1.51
CA THR A 628 48.39 -36.68 0.61
C THR A 628 47.71 -35.51 -0.13
N CYS A 629 46.45 -35.19 0.19
CA CYS A 629 45.75 -34.01 -0.32
C CYS A 629 45.96 -32.77 0.56
N ILE A 630 46.51 -32.99 1.76
CA ILE A 630 46.92 -31.95 2.70
C ILE A 630 48.15 -31.24 2.12
N ASP A 631 48.19 -29.91 2.20
CA ASP A 631 49.27 -29.01 1.75
C ASP A 631 49.68 -29.11 0.26
N ALA A 632 49.04 -29.99 -0.52
CA ALA A 632 49.45 -30.33 -1.89
C ALA A 632 48.89 -29.42 -3.00
N GLY A 633 48.17 -28.36 -2.65
CA GLY A 633 47.47 -27.44 -3.55
C GLY A 633 48.32 -26.24 -4.01
N THR A 634 47.65 -25.19 -4.48
CA THR A 634 48.27 -23.92 -4.89
C THR A 634 47.43 -22.72 -4.48
N ALA A 635 48.06 -21.56 -4.24
CA ALA A 635 47.35 -20.29 -4.07
C ALA A 635 46.53 -19.86 -5.31
N THR A 636 46.78 -20.47 -6.48
CA THR A 636 46.16 -20.06 -7.76
C THR A 636 44.65 -20.28 -7.77
N GLY A 637 43.89 -19.20 -7.57
CA GLY A 637 42.43 -19.21 -7.55
C GLY A 637 41.81 -19.72 -6.24
N ALA A 638 42.63 -20.04 -5.25
CA ALA A 638 42.15 -20.50 -3.95
C ALA A 638 41.39 -19.39 -3.21
N PRO A 639 40.24 -19.70 -2.57
CA PRO A 639 39.56 -18.77 -1.68
C PRO A 639 40.31 -18.60 -0.36
N SER A 640 40.12 -17.46 0.30
CA SER A 640 40.71 -17.13 1.62
C SER A 640 40.18 -17.97 2.79
N SER A 641 39.11 -18.72 2.56
CA SER A 641 38.54 -19.65 3.53
C SER A 641 37.93 -20.87 2.83
N ASP A 642 37.77 -21.96 3.57
CA ASP A 642 37.17 -23.20 3.09
C ASP A 642 35.63 -23.14 3.09
N ARG A 643 34.99 -24.31 2.94
CA ARG A 643 33.53 -24.44 3.02
C ARG A 643 32.97 -24.11 4.41
N ASP A 644 33.64 -24.53 5.47
CA ASP A 644 33.18 -24.41 6.85
C ASP A 644 33.51 -23.04 7.47
N GLY A 645 34.33 -22.23 6.78
CA GLY A 645 34.76 -20.90 7.19
C GLY A 645 36.17 -20.86 7.80
N VAL A 646 36.88 -21.99 7.80
CA VAL A 646 38.28 -22.10 8.23
C VAL A 646 39.15 -21.27 7.27
N ALA A 647 40.07 -20.47 7.82
CA ALA A 647 41.00 -19.67 7.02
C ALA A 647 41.92 -20.54 6.15
N ARG A 648 42.40 -19.99 5.03
CA ARG A 648 43.34 -20.67 4.11
C ARG A 648 44.47 -19.75 3.68
N PRO A 649 45.72 -20.23 3.56
CA PRO A 649 46.20 -21.58 3.85
C PRO A 649 46.38 -21.85 5.37
N LEU A 650 46.35 -23.11 5.78
CA LEU A 650 46.87 -23.58 7.08
C LEU A 650 48.09 -24.49 6.85
N ASN A 651 48.87 -24.76 7.90
CA ASN A 651 49.94 -25.77 7.86
C ASN A 651 49.36 -27.09 8.37
N GLY A 652 48.82 -27.91 7.46
CA GLY A 652 48.05 -29.09 7.81
C GLY A 652 48.90 -30.31 8.18
N ASP A 653 50.06 -30.48 7.56
CA ASP A 653 50.98 -31.61 7.78
C ASP A 653 52.12 -31.31 8.78
N GLY A 654 52.30 -30.03 9.15
CA GLY A 654 53.32 -29.55 10.09
C GLY A 654 54.69 -29.31 9.45
N LEU A 655 54.82 -29.38 8.13
CA LEU A 655 56.06 -29.30 7.37
C LEU A 655 56.00 -28.13 6.38
N ASN A 656 57.17 -27.54 6.05
CA ASN A 656 57.35 -26.48 5.04
C ASN A 656 56.63 -25.13 5.27
N GLY A 657 55.56 -25.05 6.06
CA GLY A 657 54.79 -23.84 6.35
C GLY A 657 53.32 -24.01 5.98
N ALA A 658 52.55 -22.92 5.95
CA ALA A 658 51.14 -23.00 5.54
C ALA A 658 51.03 -23.10 4.01
N GLU A 659 50.55 -24.25 3.51
CA GLU A 659 50.24 -24.48 2.09
C GLU A 659 48.73 -24.72 1.90
N PHE A 660 48.28 -24.93 0.66
CA PHE A 660 46.83 -24.96 0.38
C PHE A 660 46.34 -26.39 0.25
N ASP A 661 45.22 -26.76 0.87
CA ASP A 661 44.67 -28.10 0.67
C ASP A 661 43.95 -28.26 -0.66
N ILE A 662 44.05 -29.48 -1.20
CA ILE A 662 43.23 -29.92 -2.32
C ILE A 662 41.86 -30.34 -1.77
N GLY A 663 40.81 -29.61 -2.14
CA GLY A 663 39.42 -29.95 -1.85
C GLY A 663 38.58 -28.80 -1.28
N ALA A 664 37.31 -29.12 -0.97
CA ALA A 664 36.34 -28.17 -0.43
C ALA A 664 36.56 -27.79 1.04
N TYR A 665 37.33 -28.59 1.79
CA TYR A 665 37.61 -28.39 3.22
C TYR A 665 39.10 -28.15 3.42
N GLU A 666 39.46 -27.27 4.36
CA GLU A 666 40.82 -27.24 4.89
C GLU A 666 40.93 -28.34 5.94
N TYR A 667 42.05 -29.06 5.92
CA TYR A 667 42.44 -29.94 6.98
C TYR A 667 42.91 -29.11 8.17
N VAL A 668 42.40 -29.49 9.31
CA VAL A 668 42.76 -28.94 10.60
C VAL A 668 43.41 -30.07 11.37
N ALA A 669 44.68 -29.89 11.74
CA ALA A 669 45.38 -30.83 12.61
C ALA A 669 44.57 -31.02 13.91
N SER A 670 44.52 -32.25 14.42
CA SER A 670 43.76 -32.55 15.64
C SER A 670 44.28 -31.72 16.82
N SER A 671 43.58 -30.63 17.17
CA SER A 671 43.85 -29.67 18.27
C SER A 671 45.14 -29.95 19.05
N ILE A 672 46.28 -29.50 18.51
CA ILE A 672 47.58 -29.66 19.16
C ILE A 672 47.76 -28.47 20.08
N CYS A 673 47.09 -28.55 21.23
CA CYS A 673 47.22 -27.51 22.24
C CYS A 673 48.68 -27.23 22.56
N GLY A 674 49.14 -26.03 22.23
CA GLY A 674 50.52 -25.57 22.40
C GLY A 674 51.25 -25.27 21.10
N ASP A 675 50.57 -25.21 19.95
CA ASP A 675 51.19 -24.81 18.67
C ASP A 675 51.03 -23.31 18.33
N GLY A 676 50.07 -22.64 18.98
CA GLY A 676 49.79 -21.21 18.83
C GLY A 676 48.78 -20.86 17.74
N VAL A 677 48.04 -21.84 17.20
CA VAL A 677 47.01 -21.66 16.18
C VAL A 677 45.65 -22.13 16.71
N VAL A 678 44.75 -21.20 17.02
CA VAL A 678 43.41 -21.54 17.54
C VAL A 678 42.58 -22.28 16.47
N VAL A 679 42.31 -23.57 16.69
CA VAL A 679 41.55 -24.42 15.77
C VAL A 679 40.18 -24.88 16.31
N PRO A 680 39.22 -25.29 15.46
CA PRO A 680 37.91 -25.81 15.89
C PRO A 680 37.98 -26.94 16.93
N GLY A 681 37.72 -26.60 18.19
CA GLY A 681 37.84 -27.49 19.35
C GLY A 681 38.55 -26.80 20.53
N GLU A 682 39.35 -25.78 20.24
CA GLU A 682 40.09 -24.98 21.20
C GLU A 682 39.37 -23.65 21.48
N VAL A 683 39.48 -23.18 22.73
CA VAL A 683 39.00 -21.86 23.14
C VAL A 683 40.11 -20.81 22.98
N CYS A 684 41.37 -21.22 23.17
CA CYS A 684 42.55 -20.41 22.87
C CYS A 684 43.80 -21.31 22.77
N ASP A 685 44.86 -20.83 22.12
CA ASP A 685 46.19 -21.45 22.13
C ASP A 685 47.28 -20.35 22.23
N SER A 686 48.16 -20.44 23.23
CA SER A 686 49.31 -19.53 23.46
C SER A 686 50.68 -20.15 23.15
N GLY A 687 50.72 -21.21 22.34
CA GLY A 687 51.92 -21.92 21.93
C GLY A 687 52.61 -22.65 23.08
N ALA A 688 53.94 -22.64 23.07
CA ALA A 688 54.78 -23.28 24.10
C ALA A 688 54.58 -22.74 25.54
N ASN A 689 53.73 -21.72 25.73
CA ASN A 689 53.36 -21.18 27.03
C ASN A 689 52.09 -21.83 27.61
N ASN A 690 51.41 -22.75 26.92
CA ASN A 690 50.21 -23.39 27.45
C ASN A 690 50.51 -24.21 28.72
N GLY A 691 49.58 -24.14 29.68
CA GLY A 691 49.78 -24.65 31.04
C GLY A 691 50.70 -23.78 31.92
N GLN A 692 51.26 -22.69 31.40
CA GLN A 692 51.89 -21.65 32.23
C GLN A 692 50.85 -20.63 32.67
N TYR A 693 51.19 -19.93 33.74
CA TYR A 693 50.34 -18.91 34.34
C TYR A 693 50.13 -17.70 33.41
N GLY A 694 48.89 -17.27 33.21
CA GLY A 694 48.53 -16.18 32.29
C GLY A 694 48.33 -16.59 30.83
N TYR A 695 48.32 -17.89 30.52
CA TYR A 695 48.20 -18.45 29.17
C TYR A 695 47.09 -19.51 29.10
N CYS A 696 46.86 -20.12 27.94
CA CYS A 696 45.83 -21.17 27.77
C CYS A 696 46.10 -22.40 28.64
N ASN A 697 45.05 -23.14 29.01
CA ASN A 697 45.23 -24.38 29.78
C ASN A 697 45.95 -25.43 28.91
N ALA A 698 46.53 -26.45 29.56
CA ALA A 698 47.41 -27.41 28.87
C ALA A 698 46.69 -28.30 27.83
N ASP A 699 45.36 -28.20 27.76
CA ASP A 699 44.46 -28.90 26.85
C ASP A 699 43.62 -27.95 25.95
N CYS A 700 43.85 -26.64 26.02
CA CYS A 700 43.26 -25.57 25.21
C CYS A 700 41.72 -25.49 25.23
N THR A 701 41.10 -26.15 26.19
CA THR A 701 39.64 -26.13 26.42
C THR A 701 39.17 -24.85 27.12
N ALA A 702 40.08 -24.07 27.72
CA ALA A 702 39.83 -22.78 28.35
C ALA A 702 41.15 -21.99 28.51
N MET A 703 41.06 -20.79 29.08
CA MET A 703 42.27 -20.17 29.66
C MET A 703 42.79 -21.01 30.83
N GLY A 704 44.10 -21.03 31.00
CA GLY A 704 44.80 -21.69 32.09
C GLY A 704 44.73 -20.87 33.37
N PRO A 705 45.45 -21.26 34.41
CA PRO A 705 45.46 -20.51 35.66
C PRO A 705 46.03 -19.10 35.43
N HIS A 706 45.29 -18.05 35.77
CA HIS A 706 45.66 -16.66 35.45
C HIS A 706 44.97 -15.67 36.38
N CYS A 707 45.62 -14.51 36.58
CA CYS A 707 45.04 -13.43 37.37
C CYS A 707 43.67 -13.00 36.82
N GLY A 708 42.65 -13.11 37.66
CA GLY A 708 41.25 -12.92 37.35
C GLY A 708 40.47 -14.20 37.06
N ASP A 709 40.96 -15.40 37.42
CA ASP A 709 40.25 -16.67 37.18
C ASP A 709 39.31 -17.10 38.33
N GLY A 710 39.39 -16.43 39.48
CA GLY A 710 38.56 -16.62 40.67
C GLY A 710 39.15 -17.60 41.69
N ILE A 711 40.37 -18.10 41.48
CA ILE A 711 40.98 -19.18 42.25
C ILE A 711 42.44 -18.88 42.56
N THR A 712 42.76 -18.41 43.77
CA THR A 712 44.15 -18.05 44.12
C THR A 712 45.14 -19.22 43.94
N ASN A 713 46.00 -19.13 42.92
CA ASN A 713 46.87 -20.19 42.42
C ASN A 713 48.22 -19.64 41.89
N GLY A 714 49.13 -20.50 41.41
CA GLY A 714 50.37 -20.04 40.77
C GLY A 714 51.23 -19.09 41.63
N PRO A 715 51.64 -17.90 41.13
CA PRO A 715 52.44 -16.90 41.84
C PRO A 715 51.61 -15.89 42.67
N GLU A 716 50.28 -16.06 42.75
CA GLU A 716 49.34 -15.07 43.27
C GLU A 716 49.38 -14.92 44.80
N GLN A 717 49.04 -13.72 45.29
CA GLN A 717 48.78 -13.45 46.71
C GLN A 717 47.28 -13.30 47.03
N CYS A 718 46.47 -13.10 46.00
CA CYS A 718 45.03 -12.91 45.99
C CYS A 718 44.54 -13.21 44.56
N ASP A 719 43.26 -13.51 44.39
CA ASP A 719 42.54 -13.49 43.11
C ASP A 719 41.05 -13.36 43.41
N ASP A 720 40.34 -12.48 42.71
CA ASP A 720 38.91 -12.19 42.88
C ASP A 720 38.09 -12.34 41.59
N GLY A 721 38.63 -13.02 40.58
CA GLY A 721 37.88 -13.43 39.39
C GLY A 721 37.61 -12.34 38.37
N ASN A 722 38.41 -11.27 38.37
CA ASN A 722 38.22 -10.13 37.48
C ASN A 722 39.56 -9.48 37.04
N GLN A 723 39.51 -8.43 36.20
CA GLN A 723 40.71 -7.73 35.69
C GLN A 723 40.66 -6.21 35.97
N ILE A 724 40.25 -5.82 37.17
CA ILE A 724 40.16 -4.44 37.64
C ILE A 724 41.33 -4.15 38.59
N ASP A 725 42.37 -3.44 38.11
CA ASP A 725 43.60 -3.16 38.86
C ASP A 725 43.41 -2.22 40.09
N THR A 726 42.16 -1.88 40.41
CA THR A 726 41.75 -0.86 41.40
C THR A 726 40.87 -1.41 42.51
N ASP A 727 40.89 -2.71 42.76
CA ASP A 727 40.24 -3.36 43.90
C ASP A 727 41.29 -4.00 44.86
N ALA A 728 40.89 -4.95 45.71
CA ALA A 728 41.77 -5.53 46.72
C ALA A 728 42.92 -6.34 46.09
N CYS A 729 42.72 -6.84 44.87
CA CYS A 729 43.68 -7.65 44.16
C CYS A 729 44.02 -7.06 42.78
N ARG A 730 45.15 -6.35 42.72
CA ARG A 730 45.67 -5.81 41.46
C ARG A 730 45.74 -6.87 40.36
N ASN A 731 45.68 -6.46 39.10
CA ASN A 731 45.81 -7.28 37.87
C ASN A 731 47.16 -8.02 37.73
N THR A 732 48.06 -7.83 38.68
CA THR A 732 49.32 -8.57 38.86
C THR A 732 49.24 -9.61 39.99
N CYS A 733 48.04 -9.84 40.52
CA CYS A 733 47.63 -10.70 41.63
C CYS A 733 48.49 -10.58 42.88
N VAL A 734 48.67 -9.32 43.30
CA VAL A 734 49.35 -8.92 44.53
C VAL A 734 48.46 -7.93 45.28
N ASN A 735 48.36 -8.11 46.59
CA ASN A 735 47.49 -7.28 47.43
C ASN A 735 47.80 -5.78 47.24
N ALA A 736 46.75 -4.96 47.29
CA ALA A 736 46.83 -3.51 47.39
C ALA A 736 47.57 -3.06 48.67
N VAL A 737 48.17 -1.87 48.62
CA VAL A 737 48.87 -1.24 49.75
C VAL A 737 48.66 0.27 49.71
N CYS A 738 48.07 0.81 50.77
CA CYS A 738 47.82 2.23 50.93
C CYS A 738 49.10 3.08 51.14
N GLY A 739 49.04 4.32 50.67
CA GLY A 739 50.13 5.27 50.60
C GLY A 739 50.94 5.13 49.30
N ASP A 740 50.43 4.41 48.30
CA ASP A 740 51.06 4.22 46.98
C ASP A 740 50.50 5.13 45.88
N GLY A 741 49.55 6.01 46.23
CA GLY A 741 48.98 7.05 45.38
C GLY A 741 47.87 6.55 44.46
N VAL A 742 47.26 5.39 44.76
CA VAL A 742 46.19 4.79 43.98
C VAL A 742 45.03 4.43 44.89
N VAL A 743 43.94 5.19 44.81
CA VAL A 743 42.71 4.92 45.59
C VAL A 743 41.98 3.71 44.99
N ARG A 744 41.66 2.71 45.83
CA ARG A 744 41.05 1.45 45.39
C ARG A 744 39.70 1.20 46.05
N THR A 745 38.66 1.26 45.24
CA THR A 745 37.25 1.22 45.66
C THR A 745 36.93 -0.02 46.49
N GLY A 746 36.56 0.18 47.76
CA GLY A 746 36.22 -0.91 48.69
C GLY A 746 37.41 -1.52 49.45
N VAL A 747 38.62 -0.99 49.26
CA VAL A 747 39.85 -1.41 49.94
C VAL A 747 40.36 -0.29 50.86
N GLU A 748 40.43 0.90 50.30
CA GLU A 748 40.82 2.15 50.95
C GLU A 748 39.87 3.26 50.49
N GLU A 749 39.40 4.09 51.42
CA GLU A 749 38.49 5.20 51.10
C GLU A 749 39.25 6.34 50.40
N CYS A 750 40.55 6.45 50.68
CA CYS A 750 41.46 7.43 50.08
C CYS A 750 42.91 6.93 50.13
N ASP A 751 43.74 7.46 49.23
CA ASP A 751 45.19 7.33 49.19
C ASP A 751 45.74 8.57 48.48
N ASP A 752 46.46 9.42 49.21
CA ASP A 752 47.03 10.68 48.72
C ASP A 752 48.55 10.57 48.45
N GLY A 753 49.07 9.34 48.39
CA GLY A 753 50.46 9.03 48.14
C GLY A 753 51.44 9.48 49.22
N ASN A 754 50.96 9.84 50.43
CA ASN A 754 51.82 10.30 51.51
C ASN A 754 51.40 9.74 52.89
N GLN A 755 51.82 10.39 53.98
CA GLN A 755 51.56 9.96 55.36
C GLN A 755 51.23 11.13 56.31
N ILE A 756 50.39 12.06 55.87
CA ILE A 756 49.89 13.19 56.67
C ILE A 756 48.45 12.87 57.14
N ASN A 757 47.97 13.59 58.16
CA ASN A 757 46.76 13.25 58.94
C ASN A 757 45.86 14.48 59.15
N THR A 758 46.02 15.52 58.35
CA THR A 758 45.38 16.85 58.51
C THR A 758 44.79 17.40 57.22
N ASP A 759 44.77 16.54 56.20
CA ASP A 759 44.32 16.65 54.83
C ASP A 759 43.07 15.78 54.65
N ALA A 760 42.57 15.67 53.41
CA ALA A 760 41.38 14.89 53.09
C ALA A 760 41.53 13.37 53.37
N CYS A 761 42.76 12.85 53.45
CA CYS A 761 43.04 11.44 53.72
C CYS A 761 43.82 11.25 55.02
N LEU A 762 43.38 10.29 55.85
CA LEU A 762 44.14 9.89 57.03
C LEU A 762 45.12 8.77 56.69
N ASN A 763 46.18 8.64 57.49
CA ASN A 763 47.16 7.55 57.48
C ASN A 763 46.59 6.13 57.69
N THR A 764 45.30 6.04 57.96
CA THR A 764 44.50 4.80 58.04
C THR A 764 43.68 4.53 56.79
N CYS A 765 43.86 5.35 55.73
CA CYS A 765 43.26 5.19 54.41
C CYS A 765 41.73 5.35 54.45
N THR A 766 41.31 6.22 55.35
CA THR A 766 39.93 6.59 55.70
C THR A 766 39.78 8.09 55.50
N ILE A 767 38.70 8.52 54.87
CA ILE A 767 38.47 9.94 54.55
C ILE A 767 38.23 10.75 55.83
N ALA A 768 38.69 12.01 55.88
CA ALA A 768 38.29 12.96 56.92
C ALA A 768 36.80 13.32 56.75
N VAL A 769 35.97 13.00 57.74
CA VAL A 769 34.50 13.02 57.59
C VAL A 769 33.89 14.33 58.09
N CYS A 770 33.02 14.89 57.25
CA CYS A 770 32.14 16.01 57.55
C CYS A 770 31.18 15.78 58.72
N GLY A 771 30.83 16.85 59.44
CA GLY A 771 29.84 16.81 60.52
C GLY A 771 30.46 16.41 61.87
N ASP A 772 31.79 16.47 61.97
CA ASP A 772 32.54 16.23 63.20
C ASP A 772 32.77 17.51 64.02
N GLY A 773 32.29 18.65 63.51
CA GLY A 773 32.30 19.96 64.15
C GLY A 773 33.59 20.75 63.92
N VAL A 774 34.40 20.39 62.92
CA VAL A 774 35.75 20.94 62.73
C VAL A 774 36.00 21.37 61.29
N VAL A 775 35.65 22.62 60.93
CA VAL A 775 35.94 23.15 59.58
C VAL A 775 37.45 23.25 59.29
N ARG A 776 37.98 22.37 58.42
CA ARG A 776 39.37 22.34 57.93
C ARG A 776 39.53 23.22 56.68
N ALA A 777 40.30 24.30 56.83
CA ALA A 777 40.49 25.31 55.78
C ALA A 777 41.09 24.73 54.48
N GLY A 778 40.31 24.77 53.40
CA GLY A 778 40.68 24.25 52.08
C GLY A 778 40.35 22.77 51.85
N VAL A 779 39.62 22.14 52.78
CA VAL A 779 39.08 20.77 52.66
C VAL A 779 37.55 20.78 52.75
N GLU A 780 36.96 21.68 53.53
CA GLU A 780 35.51 21.83 53.71
C GLU A 780 35.06 23.30 53.78
N GLU A 781 33.83 23.58 53.33
CA GLU A 781 33.24 24.94 53.25
C GLU A 781 32.36 25.28 54.47
N CYS A 782 31.65 24.29 55.00
CA CYS A 782 30.86 24.35 56.23
C CYS A 782 31.03 23.04 57.01
N ASP A 783 30.82 23.05 58.32
CA ASP A 783 30.59 21.86 59.16
C ASP A 783 29.71 22.34 60.32
N ASP A 784 28.53 21.75 60.50
CA ASP A 784 27.54 22.14 61.49
C ASP A 784 27.44 21.16 62.69
N GLY A 785 28.34 20.17 62.74
CA GLY A 785 28.48 19.18 63.79
C GLY A 785 27.40 18.09 63.81
N ASN A 786 26.72 17.84 62.70
CA ASN A 786 25.74 16.75 62.60
C ASN A 786 25.79 16.01 61.24
N GLN A 787 24.86 15.06 61.03
CA GLN A 787 24.80 14.22 59.82
C GLN A 787 23.40 14.22 59.18
N ILE A 788 22.67 15.34 59.30
CA ILE A 788 21.38 15.58 58.65
C ILE A 788 21.66 16.21 57.29
N ASN A 789 21.79 15.37 56.27
CA ASN A 789 22.08 15.81 54.90
C ASN A 789 20.95 16.63 54.24
N THR A 790 19.98 17.18 54.98
CA THR A 790 18.76 17.80 54.43
C THR A 790 18.51 19.23 54.91
N ASP A 791 19.53 19.88 55.47
CA ASP A 791 19.50 21.29 55.87
C ASP A 791 20.65 22.08 55.19
N ALA A 792 21.07 23.20 55.77
CA ALA A 792 21.92 24.19 55.09
C ALA A 792 23.39 23.75 54.87
N CYS A 793 23.87 22.73 55.59
CA CYS A 793 25.20 22.16 55.39
C CYS A 793 25.07 20.65 55.11
N LEU A 794 25.50 20.22 53.93
CA LEU A 794 25.41 18.82 53.54
C LEU A 794 26.39 17.97 54.37
N ASN A 795 26.14 16.65 54.47
CA ASN A 795 27.10 15.69 55.03
C ASN A 795 28.37 15.52 54.17
N THR A 796 28.49 16.29 53.09
CA THR A 796 29.69 16.46 52.25
C THR A 796 30.44 17.76 52.56
N CYS A 797 29.97 18.55 53.54
CA CYS A 797 30.57 19.78 54.04
C CYS A 797 30.70 20.90 53.00
N VAL A 798 29.71 20.92 52.10
CA VAL A 798 29.40 21.99 51.16
C VAL A 798 28.05 22.58 51.58
N ASN A 799 27.87 23.89 51.43
CA ASN A 799 26.55 24.49 51.64
C ASN A 799 25.53 23.87 50.66
N ALA A 800 24.30 23.65 51.10
CA ALA A 800 23.23 23.18 50.23
C ALA A 800 23.04 24.12 49.02
N THR A 801 22.88 23.53 47.84
CA THR A 801 22.72 24.23 46.56
C THR A 801 21.42 23.84 45.89
N CYS A 802 20.72 24.86 45.40
CA CYS A 802 19.55 24.72 44.55
C CYS A 802 19.92 24.14 43.17
N GLY A 803 19.06 23.27 42.63
CA GLY A 803 19.17 22.65 41.31
C GLY A 803 19.79 21.24 41.33
N ASP A 804 19.85 20.58 42.49
CA ASP A 804 20.46 19.25 42.66
C ASP A 804 19.46 18.09 42.81
N GLY A 805 18.15 18.40 42.82
CA GLY A 805 17.03 17.48 42.82
C GLY A 805 16.53 17.12 44.21
N ILE A 806 16.95 17.83 45.26
CA ILE A 806 16.66 17.48 46.65
C ILE A 806 16.16 18.70 47.45
N VAL A 807 14.84 18.85 47.58
CA VAL A 807 14.22 19.97 48.32
C VAL A 807 14.72 20.11 49.78
N TRP A 808 15.62 21.06 50.01
CA TRP A 808 16.28 21.32 51.28
C TRP A 808 15.36 22.04 52.28
N THR A 809 15.04 21.37 53.39
CA THR A 809 13.93 21.78 54.27
C THR A 809 14.23 23.08 55.04
N GLY A 810 13.58 24.17 54.62
CA GLY A 810 13.76 25.50 55.20
C GLY A 810 14.86 26.32 54.52
N VAL A 811 15.46 25.80 53.46
CA VAL A 811 16.38 26.52 52.56
C VAL A 811 15.64 26.93 51.28
N GLU A 812 14.80 26.06 50.71
CA GLU A 812 14.05 26.33 49.46
C GLU A 812 12.64 25.71 49.42
N ALA A 813 11.91 25.91 48.31
CA ALA A 813 10.50 25.52 48.16
C ALA A 813 10.24 24.33 47.21
N CYS A 814 11.12 24.12 46.24
CA CYS A 814 11.16 23.00 45.31
C CYS A 814 12.60 22.79 44.82
N ASP A 815 12.88 21.66 44.18
CA ASP A 815 14.09 21.36 43.42
C ASP A 815 13.79 20.08 42.61
N ASP A 816 14.05 20.09 41.30
CA ASP A 816 13.89 18.97 40.37
C ASP A 816 15.19 18.56 39.65
N GLY A 817 16.32 19.18 39.99
CA GLY A 817 17.65 18.65 39.69
C GLY A 817 18.16 18.92 38.28
N ASN A 818 17.78 20.05 37.70
CA ASN A 818 18.32 20.55 36.44
C ASN A 818 18.56 22.08 36.49
N ASP A 819 19.13 22.62 35.41
CA ASP A 819 19.32 24.06 35.19
C ASP A 819 18.32 24.61 34.11
N ASP A 820 17.18 23.94 33.90
CA ASP A 820 16.12 24.35 32.95
C ASP A 820 15.00 25.08 33.72
N ASP A 821 14.95 26.42 33.66
CA ASP A 821 13.90 27.23 34.31
C ASP A 821 12.45 26.95 33.81
N ASP A 822 12.26 26.08 32.81
CA ASP A 822 11.01 25.85 32.05
C ASP A 822 10.17 24.63 32.55
N ASP A 823 10.48 24.00 33.71
CA ASP A 823 9.76 22.80 34.19
C ASP A 823 9.08 22.86 35.59
N GLY A 824 9.53 22.10 36.59
CA GLY A 824 8.79 21.89 37.85
C GLY A 824 9.18 22.85 38.97
N CYS A 825 10.35 23.47 38.83
CA CYS A 825 11.02 24.35 39.76
C CYS A 825 11.92 25.30 38.97
N ARG A 826 12.04 26.55 39.41
CA ARG A 826 13.01 27.47 38.77
C ARG A 826 14.42 27.21 39.29
N ASN A 827 15.43 27.63 38.54
CA ASN A 827 16.87 27.57 38.87
C ASN A 827 17.29 28.39 40.10
N ASN A 828 16.33 29.02 40.80
CA ASN A 828 16.51 29.70 42.08
C ASN A 828 15.68 29.06 43.22
N CYS A 829 15.10 27.89 42.97
CA CYS A 829 14.35 27.02 43.86
C CYS A 829 13.11 27.67 44.51
N ALA A 830 12.54 28.62 43.77
CA ALA A 830 11.16 29.04 43.91
C ALA A 830 10.25 28.21 42.99
N LEU A 831 9.05 27.89 43.48
CA LEU A 831 8.01 27.25 42.68
C LEU A 831 7.65 28.15 41.48
N PRO A 832 7.49 27.57 40.28
CA PRO A 832 7.11 28.32 39.10
C PRO A 832 5.67 28.80 39.19
N GLY A 833 5.34 29.82 38.40
CA GLY A 833 4.02 30.39 38.43
C GLY A 833 3.97 31.82 37.89
N CYS A 834 3.08 31.96 36.93
CA CYS A 834 2.68 33.12 36.18
C CYS A 834 3.05 34.52 36.71
N GLY A 835 3.64 35.29 35.80
CA GLY A 835 4.13 36.65 35.96
C GLY A 835 5.59 36.72 36.35
N ASP A 836 6.39 35.72 35.97
CA ASP A 836 7.79 35.54 36.39
C ASP A 836 8.85 35.81 35.31
N GLY A 837 8.45 35.78 34.03
CA GLY A 837 9.25 36.09 32.86
C GLY A 837 9.68 34.86 32.05
N VAL A 838 9.24 33.66 32.43
CA VAL A 838 9.59 32.36 31.84
C VAL A 838 8.31 31.58 31.53
N VAL A 839 8.21 30.93 30.37
CA VAL A 839 6.95 30.31 29.89
C VAL A 839 6.96 28.80 30.11
N GLN A 840 6.27 28.30 31.13
CA GLN A 840 6.46 26.93 31.64
C GLN A 840 5.17 26.08 31.56
N PRO A 841 5.17 24.82 31.08
CA PRO A 841 3.94 24.05 30.92
C PRO A 841 3.16 23.89 32.25
N PRO A 842 1.89 24.34 32.35
CA PRO A 842 0.89 24.48 31.29
C PRO A 842 0.65 25.90 30.75
N GLU A 843 1.54 26.85 31.05
CA GLU A 843 1.47 28.25 30.65
C GLU A 843 1.64 28.39 29.13
N GLU A 844 0.82 29.24 28.50
CA GLU A 844 0.88 29.53 27.08
C GLU A 844 1.66 30.82 26.77
N CYS A 845 1.95 31.61 27.79
CA CYS A 845 2.74 32.84 27.81
C CYS A 845 3.17 33.15 29.25
N ASP A 846 4.17 34.01 29.41
CA ASP A 846 4.50 34.73 30.64
C ASP A 846 5.27 36.00 30.21
N ASP A 847 4.88 37.16 30.72
CA ASP A 847 5.47 38.46 30.37
C ASP A 847 6.20 39.15 31.55
N GLY A 848 6.48 38.40 32.62
CA GLY A 848 7.25 38.87 33.78
C GLY A 848 6.51 39.80 34.71
N ASN A 849 5.17 39.85 34.64
CA ASN A 849 4.38 40.63 35.57
C ASN A 849 2.98 40.04 35.82
N ALA A 850 2.30 40.52 36.87
CA ALA A 850 0.98 40.02 37.29
C ALA A 850 -0.19 40.91 36.81
N SER A 851 0.01 41.64 35.72
CA SER A 851 -1.06 42.34 35.01
C SER A 851 -2.01 41.31 34.38
N ASN A 852 -3.17 41.81 33.99
CA ASN A 852 -4.21 41.01 33.35
C ASN A 852 -4.96 41.92 32.38
N ASN A 853 -4.19 42.68 31.60
CA ASN A 853 -4.68 43.83 30.84
C ASN A 853 -3.86 44.06 29.54
N ASP A 854 -3.10 43.03 29.16
CA ASP A 854 -2.00 42.90 28.21
C ASP A 854 -2.04 41.48 27.63
N SER A 855 -1.09 41.13 26.75
CA SER A 855 -1.15 39.91 25.92
C SER A 855 -1.05 38.60 26.70
N CYS A 856 -0.59 38.64 27.94
CA CYS A 856 -0.57 37.49 28.82
C CYS A 856 -1.40 37.76 30.08
N LEU A 857 -2.37 36.89 30.34
CA LEU A 857 -3.20 36.99 31.54
C LEU A 857 -2.42 36.53 32.77
N ASN A 858 -2.80 36.94 33.98
CA ASN A 858 -2.18 36.44 35.23
C ASN A 858 -2.53 34.99 35.58
N THR A 859 -3.25 34.31 34.69
CA THR A 859 -3.42 32.85 34.65
C THR A 859 -2.51 32.17 33.62
N CYS A 860 -1.64 32.94 32.97
CA CYS A 860 -0.67 32.56 31.94
C CYS A 860 -1.28 31.77 30.79
N LEU A 861 -2.41 32.28 30.33
CA LEU A 861 -3.03 31.97 29.06
C LEU A 861 -2.89 33.21 28.18
N ASN A 862 -2.72 33.03 26.87
CA ASN A 862 -2.73 34.16 25.96
C ASN A 862 -4.11 34.83 25.99
N ALA A 863 -4.11 36.16 26.11
CA ALA A 863 -5.30 36.98 25.89
C ALA A 863 -5.93 36.59 24.54
N SER A 864 -7.20 36.17 24.58
CA SER A 864 -7.83 35.43 23.48
C SER A 864 -9.01 36.20 22.90
N CYS A 865 -8.82 36.68 21.67
CA CYS A 865 -9.83 37.35 20.87
C CYS A 865 -11.17 36.58 20.80
N GLY A 866 -12.26 37.28 21.09
CA GLY A 866 -13.63 36.78 21.06
C GLY A 866 -14.09 36.20 22.40
N ASP A 867 -13.44 36.55 23.52
CA ASP A 867 -13.82 36.10 24.87
C ASP A 867 -14.72 37.09 25.63
N GLY A 868 -14.91 38.28 25.07
CA GLY A 868 -15.77 39.35 25.58
C GLY A 868 -15.03 40.40 26.43
N HIS A 869 -13.69 40.45 26.38
CA HIS A 869 -12.91 41.38 27.19
C HIS A 869 -11.73 42.03 26.43
N VAL A 870 -11.88 43.31 26.05
CA VAL A 870 -10.84 44.06 25.31
C VAL A 870 -9.52 44.21 26.07
N TRP A 871 -8.52 43.39 25.74
CA TRP A 871 -7.19 43.40 26.34
C TRP A 871 -6.32 44.54 25.77
N THR A 872 -5.91 45.48 26.63
CA THR A 872 -5.35 46.78 26.19
C THR A 872 -3.99 46.64 25.52
N GLY A 873 -3.94 46.94 24.21
CA GLY A 873 -2.72 46.87 23.41
C GLY A 873 -2.45 45.49 22.81
N VAL A 874 -3.34 44.53 23.05
CA VAL A 874 -3.37 43.21 22.39
C VAL A 874 -4.30 43.27 21.19
N GLU A 875 -5.47 43.86 21.41
CA GLU A 875 -6.57 43.96 20.46
C GLU A 875 -7.24 45.34 20.53
N GLU A 876 -7.99 45.68 19.49
CA GLU A 876 -8.60 47.01 19.34
C GLU A 876 -10.09 47.01 19.77
N CYS A 877 -10.69 45.82 19.85
CA CYS A 877 -12.05 45.54 20.30
C CYS A 877 -12.18 44.05 20.67
N ASP A 878 -13.27 43.67 21.33
CA ASP A 878 -13.74 42.29 21.52
C ASP A 878 -15.24 42.37 21.88
N ASP A 879 -16.09 41.59 21.21
CA ASP A 879 -17.53 41.52 21.48
C ASP A 879 -18.04 40.11 21.88
N GLY A 880 -17.12 39.19 22.17
CA GLY A 880 -17.37 37.84 22.67
C GLY A 880 -17.74 36.82 21.60
N ASN A 881 -17.37 37.08 20.34
CA ASN A 881 -17.75 36.23 19.22
C ASN A 881 -16.65 36.11 18.12
N GLN A 882 -16.95 35.45 16.99
CA GLN A 882 -16.02 35.16 15.88
C GLN A 882 -16.71 35.35 14.52
N ASP A 883 -17.55 36.37 14.41
CA ASP A 883 -18.17 36.82 13.17
C ASP A 883 -17.30 37.92 12.54
N ASN A 884 -17.37 38.07 11.21
CA ASN A 884 -16.67 39.11 10.47
C ASN A 884 -17.66 40.15 9.92
N THR A 885 -18.89 40.18 10.44
CA THR A 885 -19.99 41.01 9.92
C THR A 885 -20.60 41.93 10.98
N ASP A 886 -19.88 42.18 12.07
CA ASP A 886 -20.17 43.17 13.11
C ASP A 886 -18.92 44.04 13.38
N ALA A 887 -18.94 44.82 14.46
CA ALA A 887 -17.96 45.87 14.68
C ALA A 887 -16.54 45.38 15.03
N CYS A 888 -16.38 44.09 15.33
CA CYS A 888 -15.12 43.51 15.75
C CYS A 888 -14.86 42.19 15.00
N VAL A 889 -14.09 42.27 13.92
CA VAL A 889 -13.76 41.10 13.09
C VAL A 889 -12.96 40.05 13.88
N ASP A 890 -12.94 38.80 13.39
CA ASP A 890 -12.35 37.60 14.02
C ASP A 890 -10.86 37.69 14.41
N ALA A 891 -10.17 38.75 13.98
CA ALA A 891 -8.82 39.11 14.35
C ALA A 891 -8.74 40.17 15.48
N CYS A 892 -9.88 40.45 16.14
CA CYS A 892 -10.10 41.47 17.17
C CYS A 892 -9.51 42.84 16.83
N LYS A 893 -9.87 43.28 15.63
CA LYS A 893 -9.64 44.63 15.14
C LYS A 893 -10.96 45.31 14.88
N LEU A 894 -10.97 46.62 15.06
CA LEU A 894 -12.11 47.42 14.63
C LEU A 894 -12.29 47.19 13.13
N ALA A 895 -13.50 46.78 12.77
CA ALA A 895 -13.82 46.42 11.40
C ALA A 895 -13.58 47.62 10.46
N THR A 896 -13.02 47.35 9.28
CA THR A 896 -12.40 48.40 8.45
C THR A 896 -12.96 48.39 7.05
N CYS A 897 -13.59 49.50 6.68
CA CYS A 897 -14.09 49.77 5.33
C CYS A 897 -13.22 49.25 4.19
N GLY A 898 -13.81 48.48 3.28
CA GLY A 898 -13.19 48.00 2.06
C GLY A 898 -12.42 46.67 2.24
N ASP A 899 -12.78 45.86 3.23
CA ASP A 899 -12.17 44.56 3.52
C ASP A 899 -12.92 43.37 2.90
N GLY A 900 -14.13 43.59 2.37
CA GLY A 900 -14.95 42.59 1.69
C GLY A 900 -16.19 42.14 2.46
N HIS A 901 -16.45 42.68 3.65
CA HIS A 901 -17.44 42.15 4.59
C HIS A 901 -18.32 43.23 5.24
N VAL A 902 -19.50 43.54 4.67
CA VAL A 902 -20.44 44.54 5.25
C VAL A 902 -20.71 44.33 6.74
N GLN A 903 -20.21 45.24 7.59
CA GLN A 903 -20.30 45.13 9.06
C GLN A 903 -21.50 45.91 9.65
N VAL A 904 -22.41 45.18 10.29
CA VAL A 904 -23.69 45.71 10.78
C VAL A 904 -23.50 46.82 11.83
N GLY A 905 -23.72 48.07 11.40
CA GLY A 905 -23.68 49.26 12.26
C GLY A 905 -22.32 49.92 12.39
N VAL A 906 -21.31 49.46 11.64
CA VAL A 906 -20.04 50.18 11.41
C VAL A 906 -20.03 50.81 10.02
N GLU A 907 -20.57 50.10 9.03
CA GLU A 907 -20.67 50.54 7.64
C GLU A 907 -22.01 50.11 7.02
N ASP A 908 -22.42 50.82 5.98
CA ASP A 908 -23.69 50.56 5.27
C ASP A 908 -23.46 49.70 4.01
N CYS A 909 -22.28 49.81 3.38
CA CYS A 909 -21.85 48.98 2.25
C CYS A 909 -20.36 48.64 2.30
N ASP A 910 -19.93 47.64 1.54
CA ASP A 910 -18.51 47.29 1.30
C ASP A 910 -18.42 46.67 -0.10
N ASP A 911 -17.40 47.08 -0.89
CA ASP A 911 -17.12 46.54 -2.23
C ASP A 911 -15.73 45.88 -2.36
N GLY A 912 -15.08 45.62 -1.22
CA GLY A 912 -13.77 45.00 -1.09
C GLY A 912 -12.58 45.92 -1.42
N ASN A 913 -12.79 47.24 -1.47
CA ASN A 913 -11.69 48.21 -1.57
C ASN A 913 -12.05 49.62 -1.05
N GLN A 914 -11.07 50.54 -1.06
CA GLN A 914 -11.23 51.93 -0.59
C GLN A 914 -11.08 52.95 -1.76
N VAL A 915 -11.59 52.61 -2.94
CA VAL A 915 -11.72 53.56 -4.05
C VAL A 915 -13.12 54.20 -3.96
N ASN A 916 -13.20 55.45 -4.38
CA ASN A 916 -14.46 56.18 -4.41
C ASN A 916 -15.20 55.94 -5.73
N GLY A 917 -16.44 55.43 -5.64
CA GLY A 917 -17.40 55.46 -6.75
C GLY A 917 -17.40 54.23 -7.66
N ASP A 918 -16.80 53.10 -7.26
CA ASP A 918 -16.87 51.82 -7.96
C ASP A 918 -17.85 50.80 -7.36
N GLY A 919 -18.41 51.08 -6.18
CA GLY A 919 -19.52 50.34 -5.58
C GLY A 919 -20.02 50.98 -4.29
N CYS A 920 -19.08 51.33 -3.41
CA CYS A 920 -19.28 52.01 -2.14
C CYS A 920 -18.45 53.32 -2.09
N SER A 921 -18.47 54.05 -0.99
CA SER A 921 -17.49 55.13 -0.73
C SER A 921 -16.25 54.56 -0.03
N ALA A 922 -15.11 55.24 -0.11
CA ALA A 922 -13.91 54.89 0.66
C ALA A 922 -14.04 55.12 2.19
N SER A 923 -15.23 55.54 2.65
CA SER A 923 -15.62 55.58 4.07
C SER A 923 -16.76 54.60 4.40
N CYS A 924 -17.12 53.74 3.44
CA CYS A 924 -18.10 52.67 3.52
C CYS A 924 -19.53 53.08 3.94
N LEU A 925 -19.86 54.31 3.57
CA LEU A 925 -21.21 54.84 3.56
C LEU A 925 -21.87 54.51 2.21
N ASP A 926 -23.12 54.05 2.30
CA ASP A 926 -24.05 53.91 1.18
C ASP A 926 -24.17 55.25 0.44
N ALA A 927 -24.51 55.22 -0.85
CA ALA A 927 -24.51 56.42 -1.69
C ALA A 927 -25.43 57.53 -1.11
N HIS A 928 -24.82 58.60 -0.61
CA HIS A 928 -25.50 59.65 0.14
C HIS A 928 -25.16 61.03 -0.37
N CYS A 929 -26.18 61.67 -0.95
CA CYS A 929 -26.00 62.97 -1.56
C CYS A 929 -25.57 64.09 -0.60
N GLY A 930 -24.58 64.87 -1.05
CA GLY A 930 -23.97 65.97 -0.33
C GLY A 930 -22.69 65.58 0.42
N ASP A 931 -22.03 64.47 0.10
CA ASP A 931 -20.79 64.02 0.77
C ASP A 931 -19.50 64.45 0.04
N GLY A 932 -19.61 64.87 -1.22
CA GLY A 932 -18.54 65.35 -2.09
C GLY A 932 -18.01 64.30 -3.08
N ILE A 933 -18.63 63.12 -3.15
CA ILE A 933 -18.15 61.94 -3.84
C ILE A 933 -19.26 61.43 -4.78
N VAL A 934 -19.12 61.66 -6.09
CA VAL A 934 -20.12 61.14 -7.06
C VAL A 934 -20.05 59.61 -7.16
N GLN A 935 -21.01 58.92 -6.53
CA GLN A 935 -21.09 57.45 -6.48
C GLN A 935 -21.99 56.87 -7.59
N ILE A 936 -21.99 55.53 -7.73
CA ILE A 936 -22.77 54.84 -8.77
C ILE A 936 -24.28 54.97 -8.50
N GLY A 937 -24.92 55.86 -9.26
CA GLY A 937 -26.36 56.15 -9.17
C GLY A 937 -26.66 57.64 -9.14
N GLU A 938 -25.67 58.45 -8.80
CA GLU A 938 -25.77 59.90 -8.63
C GLU A 938 -25.40 60.63 -9.92
N ALA A 939 -26.08 61.75 -10.20
CA ALA A 939 -25.79 62.56 -11.38
C ALA A 939 -24.77 63.69 -11.12
N CYS A 940 -24.63 64.06 -9.85
CA CYS A 940 -23.76 65.08 -9.29
C CYS A 940 -23.61 64.80 -7.79
N ASP A 941 -22.60 65.38 -7.17
CA ASP A 941 -22.49 65.60 -5.73
C ASP A 941 -21.54 66.82 -5.57
N ASP A 942 -21.89 67.78 -4.71
CA ASP A 942 -21.11 68.99 -4.44
C ASP A 942 -20.67 69.16 -2.97
N GLY A 943 -20.86 68.13 -2.14
CA GLY A 943 -20.36 68.08 -0.77
C GLY A 943 -21.17 68.88 0.24
N ASN A 944 -22.46 69.14 -0.02
CA ASN A 944 -23.35 69.71 0.99
C ASN A 944 -24.84 69.37 0.82
N GLU A 945 -25.64 69.48 1.90
CA GLU A 945 -27.08 69.13 1.93
C GLU A 945 -28.01 70.27 1.44
N SER A 946 -27.49 71.21 0.67
CA SER A 946 -28.27 72.31 0.13
C SER A 946 -29.17 71.81 -1.01
N ASN A 947 -30.40 72.33 -1.07
CA ASN A 947 -31.22 72.28 -2.29
C ASN A 947 -31.15 73.63 -3.02
N THR A 948 -30.09 74.40 -2.77
CA THR A 948 -29.95 75.80 -3.16
C THR A 948 -28.64 76.06 -3.94
N ASP A 949 -28.22 75.10 -4.76
CA ASP A 949 -27.00 75.05 -5.57
C ASP A 949 -27.13 73.99 -6.70
N GLU A 950 -26.04 73.68 -7.41
CA GLU A 950 -26.06 72.92 -8.67
C GLU A 950 -26.49 71.45 -8.52
N CYS A 951 -26.33 70.86 -7.33
CA CYS A 951 -26.83 69.52 -7.01
C CYS A 951 -27.88 69.58 -5.90
N LEU A 952 -29.06 68.98 -6.12
CA LEU A 952 -30.05 68.81 -5.05
C LEU A 952 -29.61 67.69 -4.10
N ASN A 953 -30.07 67.74 -2.85
CA ASN A 953 -29.94 66.68 -1.84
C ASN A 953 -30.59 65.32 -2.19
N SER A 954 -31.06 65.16 -3.44
CA SER A 954 -31.52 63.89 -4.04
C SER A 954 -30.60 63.38 -5.16
N CYS A 955 -29.39 63.94 -5.25
CA CYS A 955 -28.31 63.68 -6.22
C CYS A 955 -28.75 63.71 -7.67
N ARG A 956 -29.53 64.75 -7.93
CA ARG A 956 -30.03 65.17 -9.23
C ARG A 956 -29.60 66.61 -9.43
N LEU A 957 -29.11 66.90 -10.63
CA LEU A 957 -28.83 68.27 -11.05
C LEU A 957 -30.09 69.11 -10.85
N ALA A 958 -29.92 70.26 -10.22
CA ALA A 958 -31.04 71.07 -9.77
C ALA A 958 -31.88 71.63 -10.93
N SER A 959 -33.16 71.88 -10.67
CA SER A 959 -34.16 72.09 -11.73
C SER A 959 -35.27 73.03 -11.27
N CYS A 960 -35.20 74.26 -11.78
CA CYS A 960 -36.17 75.34 -11.60
C CYS A 960 -37.65 74.91 -11.41
N GLY A 961 -38.26 75.44 -10.35
CA GLY A 961 -39.66 75.26 -9.99
C GLY A 961 -39.90 74.13 -8.99
N ASP A 962 -38.87 73.75 -8.21
CA ASP A 962 -38.90 72.67 -7.22
C ASP A 962 -39.18 73.16 -5.78
N GLY A 963 -39.10 74.48 -5.54
CA GLY A 963 -39.42 75.15 -4.29
C GLY A 963 -38.24 75.80 -3.57
N HIS A 964 -37.03 75.74 -4.13
CA HIS A 964 -35.80 76.07 -3.40
C HIS A 964 -34.84 76.93 -4.22
N VAL A 965 -34.78 78.25 -3.95
CA VAL A 965 -33.96 79.21 -4.71
C VAL A 965 -32.47 78.86 -4.70
N GLN A 966 -31.97 78.36 -5.83
CA GLN A 966 -30.60 77.89 -5.96
C GLN A 966 -29.58 79.01 -6.23
N VAL A 967 -28.81 79.36 -5.20
CA VAL A 967 -27.81 80.43 -5.13
C VAL A 967 -26.54 80.06 -5.91
N GLY A 968 -26.69 79.93 -7.22
CA GLY A 968 -25.70 79.29 -8.08
C GLY A 968 -26.31 78.64 -9.32
N VAL A 969 -27.64 78.47 -9.36
CA VAL A 969 -28.38 77.95 -10.51
C VAL A 969 -29.41 78.97 -11.02
N GLU A 970 -30.08 79.70 -10.12
CA GLU A 970 -31.21 80.58 -10.41
C GLU A 970 -31.30 81.81 -9.47
N GLU A 971 -32.34 82.65 -9.59
CA GLU A 971 -32.53 83.87 -8.78
C GLU A 971 -33.77 83.84 -7.87
N CYS A 972 -34.80 83.05 -8.21
CA CYS A 972 -35.96 82.76 -7.38
C CYS A 972 -36.42 81.32 -7.59
N ASP A 973 -37.36 80.87 -6.77
CA ASP A 973 -38.20 79.69 -6.97
C ASP A 973 -39.46 79.90 -6.11
N ASP A 974 -40.65 79.58 -6.62
CA ASP A 974 -41.94 79.67 -5.91
C ASP A 974 -42.69 78.32 -5.76
N GLY A 975 -41.99 77.21 -6.01
CA GLY A 975 -42.48 75.84 -5.87
C GLY A 975 -43.21 75.29 -7.08
N ASN A 976 -43.19 76.01 -8.21
CA ASN A 976 -43.80 75.55 -9.44
C ASN A 976 -43.24 76.23 -10.71
N GLY A 977 -43.77 75.85 -11.88
CA GLY A 977 -43.37 76.39 -13.20
C GLY A 977 -44.45 77.26 -13.86
N VAL A 978 -45.26 77.98 -13.08
CA VAL A 978 -46.17 79.03 -13.55
C VAL A 978 -45.43 80.37 -13.48
N ALA A 979 -45.98 81.42 -14.10
CA ALA A 979 -45.40 82.76 -14.10
C ALA A 979 -46.40 83.75 -13.52
N GLY A 980 -45.94 84.66 -12.67
CA GLY A 980 -46.70 85.74 -12.05
C GLY A 980 -47.08 85.52 -10.59
N ASP A 981 -46.70 84.39 -9.97
CA ASP A 981 -46.97 84.03 -8.59
C ASP A 981 -45.79 84.22 -7.61
N GLY A 982 -44.61 84.56 -8.13
CA GLY A 982 -43.41 84.84 -7.32
C GLY A 982 -42.10 84.54 -8.05
N CYS A 983 -42.14 83.64 -9.02
CA CYS A 983 -41.01 83.25 -9.84
C CYS A 983 -41.39 82.90 -11.28
N ALA A 984 -40.48 83.12 -12.22
CA ALA A 984 -40.68 82.74 -13.62
C ALA A 984 -40.31 81.24 -13.85
N PRO A 985 -40.82 80.57 -14.91
CA PRO A 985 -40.49 79.16 -15.20
C PRO A 985 -39.05 78.89 -15.68
N ASP A 986 -38.18 79.91 -15.69
CA ASP A 986 -36.72 79.82 -15.85
C ASP A 986 -35.95 80.34 -14.61
N CYS A 987 -36.71 80.56 -13.52
CA CYS A 987 -36.28 80.88 -12.18
C CYS A 987 -35.54 82.21 -11.99
N THR A 988 -36.03 83.25 -12.67
CA THR A 988 -35.58 84.65 -12.53
C THR A 988 -36.60 85.53 -11.77
N LEU A 989 -36.11 86.42 -10.88
CA LEU A 989 -36.90 87.04 -9.80
C LEU A 989 -38.10 87.88 -10.27
N GLU A 990 -39.33 87.49 -9.90
CA GLU A 990 -40.53 88.26 -10.23
C GLU A 990 -40.79 89.40 -9.23
N SER A 991 -40.32 90.60 -9.59
CA SER A 991 -40.57 91.83 -8.84
C SER A 991 -42.07 92.09 -8.60
N THR A 992 -42.50 92.12 -7.33
CA THR A 992 -43.89 92.37 -6.96
C THR A 992 -44.36 93.76 -7.42
N GLY A 993 -45.48 93.79 -8.16
CA GLY A 993 -46.42 94.91 -8.12
C GLY A 993 -45.99 96.20 -8.82
N GLU A 994 -46.53 96.40 -10.02
CA GLU A 994 -46.70 97.70 -10.70
C GLU A 994 -45.44 98.39 -11.28
N GLY A 995 -45.07 97.94 -12.49
CA GLY A 995 -44.81 98.83 -13.63
C GLY A 995 -43.50 99.61 -13.65
N GLY A 996 -42.53 99.15 -14.46
CA GLY A 996 -41.23 99.84 -14.55
C GLY A 996 -40.35 99.64 -15.79
N SER A 997 -40.81 98.96 -16.84
CA SER A 997 -40.15 98.86 -18.17
C SER A 997 -38.70 98.33 -18.27
N ASN A 998 -38.56 97.27 -19.09
CA ASN A 998 -37.40 96.97 -19.96
C ASN A 998 -36.12 96.29 -19.39
N GLN A 999 -35.91 95.03 -19.84
CA GLN A 999 -34.62 94.36 -20.17
C GLN A 999 -33.83 93.54 -19.12
N GLY A 1000 -34.06 92.21 -19.09
CA GLY A 1000 -33.09 91.17 -19.50
C GLY A 1000 -32.05 90.54 -18.53
N GLY A 1001 -32.26 89.26 -18.15
CA GLY A 1001 -31.25 88.18 -18.19
C GLY A 1001 -30.55 87.67 -16.90
N ASN A 1002 -30.75 86.37 -16.57
CA ASN A 1002 -29.99 85.42 -15.71
C ASN A 1002 -28.91 85.90 -14.69
N GLY A 1003 -29.07 85.56 -13.39
CA GLY A 1003 -28.51 84.35 -12.73
C GLY A 1003 -27.47 84.51 -11.58
N GLN A 1004 -27.64 83.71 -10.50
CA GLN A 1004 -26.62 82.93 -9.72
C GLN A 1004 -25.63 83.59 -8.67
N GLY A 1005 -25.50 82.97 -7.46
CA GLY A 1005 -24.35 83.02 -6.49
C GLY A 1005 -24.37 84.02 -5.29
N GLY A 1006 -23.82 83.78 -4.06
CA GLY A 1006 -23.23 82.59 -3.39
C GLY A 1006 -22.51 82.88 -2.01
N ASN A 1007 -22.23 81.84 -1.18
CA ASN A 1007 -21.25 81.72 -0.04
C ASN A 1007 -21.45 82.29 1.42
N GLY A 1008 -21.30 81.42 2.46
CA GLY A 1008 -20.03 81.27 3.24
C GLY A 1008 -19.90 81.47 4.81
N GLN A 1009 -19.59 80.38 5.56
CA GLN A 1009 -18.66 80.24 6.76
C GLN A 1009 -18.94 80.88 8.20
N PRO A 1010 -18.23 80.54 9.34
CA PRO A 1010 -17.59 79.28 9.85
C PRO A 1010 -17.44 79.02 11.44
N THR A 1011 -16.78 77.88 11.81
CA THR A 1011 -15.96 77.46 13.02
C THR A 1011 -16.48 77.00 14.42
N GLY A 1012 -15.91 75.87 14.96
CA GLY A 1012 -15.61 75.68 16.42
C GLY A 1012 -15.61 74.24 17.05
N GLN A 1013 -14.46 73.75 17.59
CA GLN A 1013 -14.14 72.38 18.11
C GLN A 1013 -14.82 71.83 19.42
N GLY A 1014 -15.13 70.51 19.45
CA GLY A 1014 -14.42 69.43 20.22
C GLY A 1014 -14.74 69.07 21.71
N GLY A 1015 -14.92 67.76 22.01
CA GLY A 1015 -14.55 67.13 23.31
C GLY A 1015 -15.52 66.10 23.98
N SER A 1016 -15.14 64.81 24.01
CA SER A 1016 -15.77 63.64 24.66
C SER A 1016 -15.47 63.52 26.20
N ASP A 1017 -15.88 62.55 27.04
CA ASP A 1017 -16.65 61.29 26.89
C ASP A 1017 -17.15 60.71 28.26
N GLY A 1018 -17.98 59.65 28.24
CA GLY A 1018 -17.92 58.45 29.11
C GLY A 1018 -18.57 58.41 30.52
N GLY A 1019 -19.20 57.27 30.89
CA GLY A 1019 -19.44 56.94 32.32
C GLY A 1019 -20.51 55.90 32.75
N MET A 1020 -20.20 54.59 32.65
CA MET A 1020 -20.48 53.50 33.64
C MET A 1020 -21.87 52.92 34.02
N THR A 1021 -21.90 51.57 33.98
CA THR A 1021 -22.46 50.57 34.93
C THR A 1021 -23.96 50.29 35.14
N GLY A 1022 -24.35 49.03 34.89
CA GLY A 1022 -24.81 48.10 35.95
C GLY A 1022 -26.30 47.76 36.08
N ASP A 1023 -26.61 46.45 36.25
CA ASP A 1023 -27.91 45.85 36.63
C ASP A 1023 -29.08 46.05 35.60
N ASP A 1024 -30.20 45.31 35.57
CA ASP A 1024 -30.70 44.16 36.34
C ASP A 1024 -31.79 43.34 35.57
N GLY A 1025 -31.93 42.04 35.90
CA GLY A 1025 -33.26 41.38 36.00
C GLY A 1025 -33.89 40.59 34.81
N GLY A 1026 -34.10 39.28 35.05
CA GLY A 1026 -35.47 38.73 35.03
C GLY A 1026 -36.01 37.92 33.83
N CYS A 1027 -36.59 36.75 34.17
CA CYS A 1027 -37.65 36.01 33.45
C CYS A 1027 -37.37 35.43 32.04
N GLY A 1028 -37.32 34.08 31.94
CA GLY A 1028 -37.12 33.38 30.67
C GLY A 1028 -38.38 32.85 29.96
N CYS A 1029 -38.18 32.24 28.79
CA CYS A 1029 -39.11 31.31 28.16
C CYS A 1029 -38.39 30.39 27.15
N ARG A 1030 -38.75 29.09 27.13
CA ARG A 1030 -38.95 28.18 25.97
C ARG A 1030 -37.94 28.26 24.78
N THR A 1031 -37.37 27.18 24.26
CA THR A 1031 -37.81 25.77 24.24
C THR A 1031 -36.69 24.83 23.76
N ALA A 1032 -36.73 23.56 24.21
CA ALA A 1032 -36.13 22.35 23.61
C ALA A 1032 -34.78 22.50 22.83
N GLY A 1033 -33.65 21.92 23.25
CA GLY A 1033 -33.48 20.74 24.09
C GLY A 1033 -32.82 19.63 23.27
N GLY A 1034 -31.49 19.59 23.27
CA GLY A 1034 -30.71 18.52 22.63
C GLY A 1034 -30.64 17.26 23.50
N SER A 1035 -29.90 16.25 23.04
CA SER A 1035 -29.45 15.14 23.87
C SER A 1035 -28.23 14.45 23.25
N ALA A 1036 -27.13 14.44 23.99
CA ALA A 1036 -25.93 13.69 23.68
C ALA A 1036 -25.97 12.25 24.24
N SER A 1037 -24.95 11.48 23.86
CA SER A 1037 -24.38 10.30 24.54
C SER A 1037 -25.17 8.97 24.64
N THR A 1038 -24.36 7.90 24.75
CA THR A 1038 -24.65 6.46 24.68
C THR A 1038 -24.80 5.86 26.12
N PRO A 1039 -24.86 4.52 26.40
CA PRO A 1039 -24.90 3.31 25.56
C PRO A 1039 -25.94 2.22 25.96
N ALA A 1040 -25.96 1.11 25.18
CA ALA A 1040 -26.32 -0.29 25.53
C ALA A 1040 -27.69 -0.66 26.18
N ALA A 1041 -28.53 -1.44 25.46
CA ALA A 1041 -29.42 -2.46 26.06
C ALA A 1041 -30.06 -3.48 25.08
N LEU A 1042 -29.89 -4.78 25.39
CA LEU A 1042 -30.90 -5.87 25.39
C LEU A 1042 -31.56 -6.49 24.12
N LEU A 1043 -31.31 -7.82 24.04
CA LEU A 1043 -32.26 -8.95 24.01
C LEU A 1043 -32.66 -9.63 22.68
N LEU A 1044 -32.20 -10.89 22.57
CA LEU A 1044 -32.77 -11.96 21.75
C LEU A 1044 -34.17 -12.39 22.24
N LEU A 1045 -35.00 -12.86 21.31
CA LEU A 1045 -36.13 -13.76 21.61
C LEU A 1045 -36.20 -14.86 20.52
N ALA A 1046 -35.95 -16.11 20.94
CA ALA A 1046 -36.05 -17.31 20.10
C ALA A 1046 -37.53 -17.73 19.92
N SER A 1047 -37.93 -18.59 18.99
CA SER A 1047 -37.51 -20.01 18.88
C SER A 1047 -38.38 -20.80 17.86
N ALA A 1048 -38.08 -22.10 17.72
CA ALA A 1048 -38.80 -23.17 16.98
C ALA A 1048 -38.36 -23.37 15.49
N LEU A 1049 -38.07 -24.59 14.99
CA LEU A 1049 -38.28 -25.96 15.51
C LEU A 1049 -37.06 -26.91 15.38
N THR A 1050 -36.90 -27.77 16.38
CA THR A 1050 -36.36 -29.16 16.43
C THR A 1050 -35.57 -29.75 15.24
N ALA A 1051 -34.36 -30.32 15.37
CA ALA A 1051 -33.82 -31.37 16.26
C ALA A 1051 -34.08 -32.85 15.82
N ALA A 1052 -33.12 -33.42 15.08
CA ALA A 1052 -32.76 -34.86 14.93
C ALA A 1052 -31.68 -34.97 13.81
N ALA A 1053 -30.66 -35.83 13.82
CA ALA A 1053 -30.11 -36.73 14.83
C ALA A 1053 -28.61 -36.97 14.55
N ARG A 1054 -27.81 -37.33 15.58
CA ARG A 1054 -26.38 -37.68 15.41
C ARG A 1054 -26.06 -39.00 16.13
N ARG A 1055 -26.14 -40.15 15.45
CA ARG A 1055 -25.36 -41.39 15.76
C ARG A 1055 -25.62 -42.59 14.82
N ARG A 1056 -24.53 -43.28 14.47
CA ARG A 1056 -24.42 -44.59 13.74
C ARG A 1056 -24.86 -44.52 12.26
N THR A 1057 -24.22 -45.24 11.32
CA THR A 1057 -23.44 -46.50 11.41
C THR A 1057 -22.09 -46.48 10.68
N ARG A 1058 -21.25 -47.49 10.96
CA ARG A 1058 -20.07 -47.89 10.15
C ARG A 1058 -20.47 -48.98 9.13
N ARG A 1059 -19.67 -49.10 8.06
CA ARG A 1059 -19.38 -50.26 7.18
C ARG A 1059 -20.33 -50.66 6.04
N ALA A 1060 -19.66 -50.92 4.89
CA ALA A 1060 -20.00 -51.77 3.73
C ALA A 1060 -21.21 -51.33 2.88
N ALA A 1061 -21.09 -51.11 1.57
CA ALA A 1061 -20.15 -51.71 0.60
C ALA A 1061 -19.18 -50.72 -0.05
#